data_AF-A0A8H5SXC7-F1
#
_entry.id   AF-A0A8H5SXC7-F1
#
_cell.length_a   1.000
_cell.length_b   1.000
_cell.length_c   1.000
_cell.angle_alpha   90.00
_cell.angle_beta   90.00
_cell.angle_gamma   90.00
#
_symmetry.space_group_name_H-M   'P 1'
#
loop_
_entity.id
_entity.type
_entity.pdbx_description
1 polymer ?
#
loop_
_entity_poly.entity_id
_entity_poly.type
_entity_poly.pdbx_seq_one_letter_code
_entity_poly.pdbx_strand_id
1 'polypeptide(L)'
;MALSISRVSFEHYSSPLGIAETTPRISWRFDGDAPDWEQSSYDIQVIRSANDKPKAFSSKSSDSLYQPWPDSPLEEAQPVSVRVRAHGRSKQPSTPWSDWVSVETGLFKKSWKNVKPIASTIKINITAPKRPVYFRKEFKLPDDIASARLYITALGIYEAEINGKRVGDSVLAPGWQSFHHRHVYDTYDVTKLLNPGSNAIGALVGEGWYAGRLGFAGGQPNIYGNSTGILAQLHVKFKSGKTVKIVTDTTWKSSFGPATAGEIYDGDKYNATLEADIKGWSKPGFKSSSWSDTRLLPFPDGKLVPAEQPPVRRVEEVKPQRFFKSASGKQLVDFGQNLVGWLRLNVDGPKNTTIRLRHAEVLEDGELALRPLRLAKAEDYLTLSGNGPIEWEPKFTFHGFRYAELHGWPKEAPLDENSVRAIVVHTDLEETGYFNCSNPLLNKFRSNVRWSMKGNFLSIPTDCPQRDERLGWTGDAHAFGPTSNYLYDTSAFWKGWHKDIWSEMSQNQMVPPMYVPSIPWFLDRPPKPASVWGDVVVGNPWHIYKSFGDKAMLEEHLPQAQNWIDVGIPRNDVGLWNRSSFQFGDWLDPLAPPDDPGAATTDKHLVSDAYLIKMTETLSQIIGALGNSKLAKKYQTQHSDLKRQFQSSWAPDGKLVNRTQAAYALSLAFDLLKDGKQKKAAADTLRDIIKTNDYLVGTGFAGTSQLGFALSDINLTDVFYRMLLQEKVPSWLYQVVMGGTTTWERWDSMLPNGTINLGEMTSFNHYSFGSVANWMHQFIGGIAPLEPGYKTVDIAPIPGGNLSHASATYVSQYGTISTDWTVTNGKFHLKVRIPPNTKAKVTLPGTQETKTVGSGSLLFRNDPAAPTILVNGGHWSRTPCLQRRFGLITVIRHTTDTDITLHPIANNDMLSPARRPNIEVFDSGDFTNSIVSSWSFSRQHVSVFLGLISGGSMSDTVGWRWSQNIVRFIFAFVLIAFTSYFEETLFPRFLFEGLQSPPLPSQKDEETAEKSTAGKKLELRPVLSQANGIADYFPKRSYRQILNLLGFPNIVIAAFIYAFGATAGIVSFNTISEILTEPPYNFSTTNTGLVFFAALVGDTPGWGISVLSDQVVIALARRNGGIKELEMRLYMLIPCFVFAAVGYMLYGWGTQTEAHWITIAIGIGAMISHQAGACKIATAYAMDCFPGISGELASG
;
A
#
# COMPACT_ATOMS: atom_id res chain seq x y z
N MET A 1 -17.97 45.81 -5.21
CA MET A 1 -17.61 44.57 -4.49
C MET A 1 -18.14 43.42 -5.32
N ALA A 2 -17.25 42.52 -5.75
CA ALA A 2 -17.65 41.38 -6.55
C ALA A 2 -18.29 40.35 -5.62
N LEU A 3 -19.49 39.89 -5.98
CA LEU A 3 -20.18 38.79 -5.32
C LEU A 3 -20.98 38.05 -6.38
N SER A 4 -20.67 36.78 -6.60
CA SER A 4 -21.35 35.91 -7.56
C SER A 4 -21.42 34.48 -7.05
N ILE A 5 -22.30 33.70 -7.66
CA ILE A 5 -22.26 32.24 -7.56
C ILE A 5 -21.33 31.77 -8.67
N SER A 6 -20.23 31.10 -8.30
CA SER A 6 -19.21 30.61 -9.22
C SER A 6 -19.49 29.20 -9.72
N ARG A 7 -20.24 28.41 -8.94
CA ARG A 7 -20.62 27.04 -9.31
C ARG A 7 -21.95 26.67 -8.66
N VAL A 8 -22.82 26.02 -9.43
CA VAL A 8 -23.98 25.27 -8.92
C VAL A 8 -23.70 23.79 -9.16
N SER A 9 -23.86 22.96 -8.14
CA SER A 9 -23.63 21.51 -8.20
C SER A 9 -24.82 20.73 -7.67
N PHE A 10 -24.92 19.47 -8.09
CA PHE A 10 -25.96 18.53 -7.68
C PHE A 10 -25.30 17.35 -6.98
N GLU A 11 -25.77 17.00 -5.79
CA GLU A 11 -25.11 16.03 -4.92
C GLU A 11 -23.60 16.32 -4.83
N HIS A 12 -22.77 15.38 -5.29
CA HIS A 12 -21.31 15.51 -5.40
C HIS A 12 -20.81 15.31 -6.84
N TYR A 13 -21.70 15.32 -7.84
CA TYR A 13 -21.31 15.04 -9.23
C TYR A 13 -20.44 16.16 -9.81
N SER A 14 -19.34 15.78 -10.46
CA SER A 14 -18.58 16.70 -11.32
C SER A 14 -19.35 17.06 -12.59
N SER A 15 -20.11 16.11 -13.13
CA SER A 15 -21.00 16.28 -14.28
C SER A 15 -22.38 15.65 -13.98
N PRO A 16 -23.45 16.44 -13.82
CA PRO A 16 -24.79 15.96 -13.43
C PRO A 16 -25.59 15.36 -14.61
N LEU A 17 -24.97 14.47 -15.40
CA LEU A 17 -25.59 13.77 -16.51
C LEU A 17 -25.71 12.28 -16.20
N GLY A 18 -26.93 11.77 -16.22
CA GLY A 18 -27.21 10.36 -15.94
C GLY A 18 -27.25 10.03 -14.46
N ILE A 19 -27.55 10.98 -13.57
CA ILE A 19 -27.49 10.80 -12.11
C ILE A 19 -28.54 9.80 -11.57
N ALA A 20 -28.31 9.26 -10.38
CA ALA A 20 -29.25 8.32 -9.75
C ALA A 20 -30.44 9.01 -9.06
N GLU A 21 -30.22 10.20 -8.51
CA GLU A 21 -31.15 10.89 -7.63
C GLU A 21 -32.27 11.58 -8.42
N THR A 22 -33.53 11.28 -8.10
CA THR A 22 -34.70 11.96 -8.69
C THR A 22 -35.02 13.29 -7.99
N THR A 23 -34.49 13.51 -6.79
CA THR A 23 -34.58 14.78 -6.06
C THR A 23 -33.18 15.20 -5.63
N PRO A 24 -32.28 15.52 -6.58
CA PRO A 24 -30.89 15.81 -6.28
C PRO A 24 -30.78 17.09 -5.44
N ARG A 25 -29.98 17.04 -4.39
CA ARG A 25 -29.67 18.21 -3.56
C ARG A 25 -28.81 19.18 -4.34
N ILE A 26 -29.00 20.47 -4.11
CA ILE A 26 -28.38 21.57 -4.85
C ILE A 26 -27.45 22.34 -3.91
N SER A 27 -26.21 22.53 -4.34
CA SER A 27 -25.22 23.36 -3.65
C SER A 27 -24.77 24.50 -4.55
N TRP A 28 -24.38 25.63 -3.96
CA TRP A 28 -23.73 26.71 -4.69
C TRP A 28 -22.52 27.27 -3.96
N ARG A 29 -21.44 27.41 -4.70
CA ARG A 29 -20.16 28.00 -4.28
C ARG A 29 -20.15 29.47 -4.66
N PHE A 30 -19.63 30.32 -3.76
CA PHE A 30 -19.50 31.75 -4.00
C PHE A 30 -18.11 32.12 -4.53
N ASP A 31 -18.04 33.23 -5.25
CA ASP A 31 -16.81 33.97 -5.48
C ASP A 31 -17.03 35.47 -5.17
N GLY A 32 -15.93 36.18 -4.92
CA GLY A 32 -15.95 37.56 -4.48
C GLY A 32 -15.17 37.84 -3.20
N ASP A 33 -15.19 39.12 -2.81
CA ASP A 33 -14.48 39.70 -1.67
C ASP A 33 -15.38 40.56 -0.77
N ALA A 34 -16.70 40.43 -0.93
CA ALA A 34 -17.69 41.15 -0.14
C ALA A 34 -17.47 40.91 1.37
N PRO A 35 -17.23 41.98 2.17
CA PRO A 35 -16.90 41.84 3.58
C PRO A 35 -18.13 41.49 4.40
N ASP A 36 -17.96 40.56 5.35
CA ASP A 36 -18.99 40.11 6.30
C ASP A 36 -20.33 39.72 5.65
N TRP A 37 -20.30 39.29 4.39
CA TRP A 37 -21.49 38.87 3.66
C TRP A 37 -21.96 37.51 4.15
N GLU A 38 -23.25 37.43 4.49
CA GLU A 38 -23.93 36.21 4.89
C GLU A 38 -25.27 36.08 4.16
N GLN A 39 -25.58 34.88 3.69
CA GLN A 39 -26.86 34.60 3.04
C GLN A 39 -28.00 34.65 4.06
N SER A 40 -29.12 35.28 3.70
CA SER A 40 -30.38 35.23 4.46
C SER A 40 -31.49 34.45 3.77
N SER A 41 -31.45 34.39 2.44
CA SER A 41 -32.41 33.66 1.60
C SER A 41 -31.82 33.38 0.23
N TYR A 42 -32.48 32.51 -0.53
CA TYR A 42 -32.11 32.20 -1.92
C TYR A 42 -33.35 31.97 -2.78
N ASP A 43 -33.16 32.12 -4.09
CA ASP A 43 -34.10 31.72 -5.12
C ASP A 43 -33.48 30.62 -6.01
N ILE A 44 -34.24 29.59 -6.32
CA ILE A 44 -33.90 28.57 -7.33
C ILE A 44 -34.91 28.68 -8.47
N GLN A 45 -34.42 28.74 -9.70
CA GLN A 45 -35.25 28.64 -10.89
C GLN A 45 -35.05 27.31 -11.61
N VAL A 46 -36.16 26.70 -12.02
CA VAL A 46 -36.20 25.40 -12.71
C VAL A 46 -36.93 25.55 -14.04
N ILE A 47 -36.38 24.97 -15.10
CA ILE A 47 -36.98 24.83 -16.45
C ILE A 47 -36.92 23.35 -16.85
N ARG A 48 -38.07 22.72 -17.11
CA ARG A 48 -38.16 21.31 -17.50
C ARG A 48 -38.15 21.07 -19.02
N SER A 49 -38.62 22.06 -19.79
CA SER A 49 -38.57 22.05 -21.25
C SER A 49 -38.13 23.42 -21.75
N ALA A 50 -37.43 23.47 -22.89
CA ALA A 50 -36.94 24.73 -23.46
C ALA A 50 -38.05 25.76 -23.73
N ASN A 51 -39.31 25.31 -23.86
CA ASN A 51 -40.47 26.16 -24.09
C ASN A 51 -41.22 26.55 -22.79
N ASP A 52 -40.81 26.03 -21.63
CA ASP A 52 -41.45 26.33 -20.36
C ASP A 52 -40.99 27.69 -19.82
N LYS A 53 -41.89 28.39 -19.13
CA LYS A 53 -41.50 29.57 -18.34
C LYS A 53 -40.72 29.11 -17.09
N PRO A 54 -39.64 29.82 -16.68
CA PRO A 54 -38.92 29.50 -15.46
C PRO A 54 -39.83 29.51 -14.24
N LYS A 55 -39.87 28.40 -13.49
CA LYS A 55 -40.56 28.32 -12.19
C LYS A 55 -39.58 28.69 -11.09
N ALA A 56 -39.88 29.73 -10.32
CA ALA A 56 -39.03 30.21 -9.22
C ALA A 56 -39.52 29.72 -7.87
N PHE A 57 -38.57 29.34 -7.01
CA PHE A 57 -38.80 28.89 -5.65
C PHE A 57 -37.91 29.69 -4.72
N SER A 58 -38.50 30.35 -3.72
CA SER A 58 -37.78 31.18 -2.75
C SER A 58 -37.77 30.49 -1.38
N SER A 59 -36.63 30.52 -0.70
CA SER A 59 -36.48 29.95 0.64
C SER A 59 -35.73 30.91 1.56
N LYS A 60 -36.21 31.03 2.81
CA LYS A 60 -35.53 31.77 3.88
C LYS A 60 -34.57 30.82 4.59
N SER A 61 -33.34 30.76 4.10
CA SER A 61 -32.28 29.93 4.68
C SER A 61 -30.90 30.56 4.42
N SER A 62 -30.03 30.47 5.43
CA SER A 62 -28.62 30.87 5.34
C SER A 62 -27.72 29.80 4.71
N ASP A 63 -28.26 28.60 4.45
CA ASP A 63 -27.47 27.48 3.93
C ASP A 63 -27.38 27.52 2.41
N SER A 64 -26.20 27.21 1.90
CA SER A 64 -25.90 27.15 0.46
C SER A 64 -25.42 25.77 0.01
N LEU A 65 -25.36 24.80 0.93
CA LEU A 65 -24.93 23.43 0.63
C LEU A 65 -26.12 22.48 0.78
N TYR A 66 -26.20 21.52 -0.13
CA TYR A 66 -27.12 20.38 -0.12
C TYR A 66 -28.58 20.74 0.10
N GLN A 67 -29.03 21.85 -0.48
CA GLN A 67 -30.42 22.29 -0.38
C GLN A 67 -31.34 21.31 -1.11
N PRO A 68 -32.53 20.99 -0.57
CA PRO A 68 -33.44 20.05 -1.21
C PRO A 68 -33.85 20.51 -2.61
N TRP A 69 -34.08 19.53 -3.50
CA TRP A 69 -34.71 19.77 -4.79
C TRP A 69 -36.09 20.44 -4.59
N PRO A 70 -36.37 21.60 -5.22
CA PRO A 70 -37.54 22.41 -4.88
C PRO A 70 -38.82 22.05 -5.67
N ASP A 71 -38.73 21.19 -6.70
CA ASP A 71 -39.84 20.87 -7.60
C ASP A 71 -40.25 19.38 -7.49
N SER A 72 -41.16 18.89 -8.34
CA SER A 72 -41.47 17.46 -8.39
C SER A 72 -40.24 16.59 -8.74
N PRO A 73 -40.20 15.30 -8.36
CA PRO A 73 -39.09 14.42 -8.73
C PRO A 73 -38.81 14.41 -10.23
N LEU A 74 -37.54 14.28 -10.60
CA LEU A 74 -37.07 14.10 -11.97
C LEU A 74 -37.51 12.74 -12.50
N GLU A 75 -38.00 12.73 -13.74
CA GLU A 75 -38.30 11.50 -14.47
C GLU A 75 -37.02 10.89 -15.07
N GLU A 76 -37.10 9.64 -15.52
CA GLU A 76 -36.00 8.94 -16.19
C GLU A 76 -35.54 9.68 -17.45
N ALA A 77 -34.22 9.88 -17.60
CA ALA A 77 -33.63 10.52 -18.78
C ALA A 77 -34.23 11.90 -19.11
N GLN A 78 -34.67 12.64 -18.07
CA GLN A 78 -35.26 13.97 -18.22
C GLN A 78 -34.23 15.06 -17.92
N PRO A 79 -33.76 15.83 -18.91
CA PRO A 79 -32.92 16.99 -18.66
C PRO A 79 -33.76 18.13 -18.08
N VAL A 80 -33.25 18.75 -17.01
CA VAL A 80 -33.86 19.92 -16.36
C VAL A 80 -32.78 20.96 -16.12
N SER A 81 -33.05 22.22 -16.45
CA SER A 81 -32.10 23.33 -16.25
C SER A 81 -32.43 24.11 -14.98
N VAL A 82 -31.39 24.42 -14.21
CA VAL A 82 -31.48 25.10 -12.92
C VAL A 82 -30.52 26.29 -12.87
N ARG A 83 -30.93 27.36 -12.19
CA ARG A 83 -30.02 28.43 -11.76
C ARG A 83 -30.42 28.96 -10.39
N VAL A 84 -29.46 29.55 -9.69
CA VAL A 84 -29.63 30.00 -8.30
C VAL A 84 -29.28 31.47 -8.17
N ARG A 85 -29.93 32.15 -7.22
CA ARG A 85 -29.56 33.49 -6.77
C ARG A 85 -29.60 33.52 -5.24
N ALA A 86 -28.59 34.12 -4.62
CA ALA A 86 -28.54 34.27 -3.17
C ALA A 86 -28.75 35.73 -2.76
N HIS A 87 -29.40 35.92 -1.60
CA HIS A 87 -29.68 37.23 -1.02
C HIS A 87 -28.91 37.38 0.29
N GLY A 88 -28.16 38.48 0.41
CA GLY A 88 -27.51 38.84 1.66
C GLY A 88 -28.49 39.35 2.71
N ARG A 89 -28.01 39.53 3.95
CA ARG A 89 -28.77 40.16 5.04
C ARG A 89 -29.25 41.58 4.67
N SER A 90 -30.10 42.18 5.52
CA SER A 90 -30.56 43.56 5.35
C SER A 90 -29.39 44.51 5.06
N LYS A 91 -29.50 45.31 3.99
CA LYS A 91 -28.48 46.23 3.44
C LYS A 91 -27.26 45.57 2.76
N GLN A 92 -27.22 44.24 2.62
CA GLN A 92 -26.21 43.54 1.82
C GLN A 92 -26.76 43.24 0.40
N PRO A 93 -25.88 43.21 -0.63
CA PRO A 93 -26.32 42.94 -1.99
C PRO A 93 -26.77 41.49 -2.18
N SER A 94 -27.64 41.27 -3.17
CA SER A 94 -27.91 39.94 -3.72
C SER A 94 -26.90 39.61 -4.81
N THR A 95 -26.63 38.33 -5.05
CA THR A 95 -25.88 37.89 -6.22
C THR A 95 -26.69 38.18 -7.50
N PRO A 96 -26.05 38.27 -8.66
CA PRO A 96 -26.70 37.96 -9.93
C PRO A 96 -27.26 36.52 -9.91
N TRP A 97 -28.14 36.20 -10.87
CA TRP A 97 -28.44 34.80 -11.16
C TRP A 97 -27.17 34.08 -11.61
N SER A 98 -26.96 32.84 -11.17
CA SER A 98 -25.95 31.97 -11.74
C SER A 98 -26.25 31.67 -13.21
N ASP A 99 -25.26 31.11 -13.89
CA ASP A 99 -25.48 30.44 -15.17
C ASP A 99 -26.47 29.29 -15.01
N TRP A 100 -27.13 28.94 -16.12
CA TRP A 100 -27.99 27.76 -16.19
C TRP A 100 -27.12 26.49 -16.20
N VAL A 101 -27.43 25.55 -15.31
CA VAL A 101 -26.80 24.24 -15.25
C VAL A 101 -27.87 23.18 -15.45
N SER A 102 -27.64 22.22 -16.34
CA SER A 102 -28.55 21.11 -16.56
C SER A 102 -28.27 19.96 -15.60
N VAL A 103 -29.30 19.28 -15.13
CA VAL A 103 -29.25 18.00 -14.41
C VAL A 103 -30.16 17.00 -15.12
N GLU A 104 -29.69 15.77 -15.29
CA GLU A 104 -30.44 14.72 -15.99
C GLU A 104 -30.23 13.38 -15.28
N THR A 105 -31.31 12.66 -15.00
CA THR A 105 -31.23 11.32 -14.39
C THR A 105 -30.80 10.27 -15.41
N GLY A 106 -30.23 9.17 -14.90
CA GLY A 106 -29.94 7.98 -15.69
C GLY A 106 -31.20 7.15 -15.96
N LEU A 107 -30.97 5.90 -16.38
CA LEU A 107 -32.01 4.89 -16.52
C LEU A 107 -32.36 4.25 -15.18
N PHE A 108 -33.66 4.07 -14.92
CA PHE A 108 -34.14 3.31 -13.78
C PHE A 108 -34.08 1.81 -14.06
N LYS A 109 -34.11 1.01 -12.99
CA LYS A 109 -34.00 -0.46 -13.04
C LYS A 109 -34.93 -1.12 -14.08
N LYS A 110 -36.16 -0.60 -14.25
CA LYS A 110 -37.14 -1.13 -15.20
C LYS A 110 -36.69 -1.06 -16.66
N SER A 111 -35.93 -0.03 -17.02
CA SER A 111 -35.48 0.20 -18.40
C SER A 111 -34.36 -0.75 -18.83
N TRP A 112 -33.73 -1.45 -17.89
CA TRP A 112 -32.73 -2.48 -18.15
C TRP A 112 -33.32 -3.90 -18.25
N LYS A 113 -34.59 -4.13 -17.85
CA LYS A 113 -35.18 -5.47 -17.69
C LYS A 113 -35.08 -6.37 -18.93
N ASN A 114 -35.16 -5.79 -20.13
CA ASN A 114 -35.17 -6.53 -21.40
C ASN A 114 -33.87 -6.38 -22.20
N VAL A 115 -32.81 -5.81 -21.60
CA VAL A 115 -31.52 -5.66 -22.24
C VAL A 115 -30.51 -6.48 -21.47
N LYS A 116 -29.73 -7.29 -22.19
CA LYS A 116 -28.73 -8.17 -21.61
C LYS A 116 -27.33 -7.78 -22.11
N PRO A 117 -26.30 -8.02 -21.29
CA PRO A 117 -24.94 -7.97 -21.79
C PRO A 117 -24.75 -9.00 -22.91
N ILE A 118 -23.87 -8.67 -23.86
CA ILE A 118 -23.51 -9.55 -24.96
C ILE A 118 -22.01 -9.85 -24.92
N ALA A 119 -21.65 -11.08 -25.29
CA ALA A 119 -20.28 -11.52 -25.52
C ALA A 119 -20.13 -12.06 -26.93
N SER A 120 -18.89 -12.21 -27.39
CA SER A 120 -18.60 -12.87 -28.66
C SER A 120 -18.94 -14.37 -28.60
N THR A 121 -19.29 -14.94 -29.76
CA THR A 121 -19.35 -16.39 -29.97
C THR A 121 -17.97 -17.01 -30.26
N ILE A 122 -16.93 -16.19 -30.47
CA ILE A 122 -15.56 -16.66 -30.64
C ILE A 122 -15.12 -17.40 -29.38
N LYS A 123 -14.57 -18.61 -29.54
CA LYS A 123 -14.07 -19.42 -28.42
C LYS A 123 -12.88 -18.72 -27.77
N ILE A 124 -12.96 -18.51 -26.46
CA ILE A 124 -11.90 -17.93 -25.63
C ILE A 124 -11.23 -19.01 -24.80
N ASN A 125 -9.91 -18.88 -24.59
CA ASN A 125 -9.20 -19.71 -23.62
C ASN A 125 -9.35 -19.08 -22.22
N ILE A 126 -10.06 -19.77 -21.32
CA ILE A 126 -10.36 -19.26 -19.97
C ILE A 126 -9.13 -19.15 -19.06
N THR A 127 -8.07 -19.92 -19.36
CA THR A 127 -6.82 -19.92 -18.57
C THR A 127 -5.78 -18.93 -19.09
N ALA A 128 -6.05 -18.28 -20.22
CA ALA A 128 -5.19 -17.24 -20.80
C ALA A 128 -5.78 -15.84 -20.58
N PRO A 129 -4.96 -14.79 -20.73
CA PRO A 129 -5.45 -13.42 -20.88
C PRO A 129 -6.45 -13.32 -22.03
N LYS A 130 -7.50 -12.52 -21.85
CA LYS A 130 -8.63 -12.45 -22.79
C LYS A 130 -8.31 -11.36 -23.79
N ARG A 131 -8.13 -11.77 -25.03
CA ARG A 131 -7.90 -10.84 -26.14
C ARG A 131 -9.07 -9.85 -26.24
N PRO A 132 -8.81 -8.54 -26.34
CA PRO A 132 -9.86 -7.55 -26.49
C PRO A 132 -10.75 -7.80 -27.72
N VAL A 133 -12.05 -7.53 -27.57
CA VAL A 133 -13.08 -7.85 -28.58
C VAL A 133 -13.75 -6.58 -29.09
N TYR A 134 -13.83 -6.44 -30.41
CA TYR A 134 -14.58 -5.38 -31.09
C TYR A 134 -16.02 -5.83 -31.30
N PHE A 135 -16.99 -5.05 -30.84
CA PHE A 135 -18.44 -5.26 -31.00
C PHE A 135 -19.04 -4.14 -31.83
N ARG A 136 -19.85 -4.45 -32.85
CA ARG A 136 -20.48 -3.41 -33.68
C ARG A 136 -21.94 -3.68 -34.01
N LYS A 137 -22.69 -2.60 -34.28
CA LYS A 137 -24.04 -2.63 -34.86
C LYS A 137 -24.28 -1.43 -35.77
N GLU A 138 -24.87 -1.68 -36.93
CA GLU A 138 -25.40 -0.63 -37.81
C GLU A 138 -26.90 -0.45 -37.61
N PHE A 139 -27.38 0.78 -37.77
CA PHE A 139 -28.78 1.14 -37.65
C PHE A 139 -29.09 2.38 -38.49
N LYS A 140 -30.37 2.65 -38.73
CA LYS A 140 -30.83 3.83 -39.50
C LYS A 140 -31.68 4.74 -38.64
N LEU A 141 -31.51 6.04 -38.82
CA LEU A 141 -32.28 7.09 -38.15
C LEU A 141 -32.90 8.07 -39.18
N PRO A 142 -34.10 8.60 -38.94
CA PRO A 142 -34.67 9.73 -39.68
C PRO A 142 -33.91 11.05 -39.43
N ASP A 143 -34.18 12.06 -40.27
CA ASP A 143 -33.58 13.41 -40.20
C ASP A 143 -34.32 14.37 -39.26
N ASP A 144 -34.63 13.91 -38.04
CA ASP A 144 -35.34 14.69 -37.04
C ASP A 144 -34.85 14.44 -35.61
N ILE A 145 -33.58 14.07 -35.45
CA ILE A 145 -32.94 13.87 -34.13
C ILE A 145 -32.99 15.18 -33.32
N ALA A 146 -33.49 15.11 -32.09
CA ALA A 146 -33.51 16.22 -31.13
C ALA A 146 -32.42 16.05 -30.06
N SER A 147 -32.26 14.84 -29.52
CA SER A 147 -31.19 14.48 -28.57
C SER A 147 -30.89 12.99 -28.60
N ALA A 148 -29.68 12.61 -28.17
CA ALA A 148 -29.32 11.23 -27.96
C ALA A 148 -28.42 11.01 -26.74
N ARG A 149 -28.62 9.89 -26.06
CA ARG A 149 -27.86 9.45 -24.88
C ARG A 149 -27.38 8.01 -25.06
N LEU A 150 -26.11 7.75 -24.78
CA LEU A 150 -25.58 6.41 -24.65
C LEU A 150 -25.43 6.07 -23.17
N TYR A 151 -26.11 5.02 -22.71
CA TYR A 151 -25.95 4.39 -21.41
C TYR A 151 -25.17 3.10 -21.60
N ILE A 152 -23.98 2.99 -20.99
CA ILE A 152 -23.04 1.91 -21.35
C ILE A 152 -22.19 1.46 -20.16
N THR A 153 -21.95 0.15 -20.09
CA THR A 153 -21.00 -0.48 -19.16
C THR A 153 -20.43 -1.75 -19.78
N ALA A 154 -19.42 -2.33 -19.14
CA ALA A 154 -18.81 -3.58 -19.55
C ALA A 154 -18.62 -4.56 -18.40
N LEU A 155 -18.68 -5.84 -18.74
CA LEU A 155 -18.09 -6.93 -17.96
C LEU A 155 -16.61 -6.98 -18.37
N GLY A 156 -15.81 -6.11 -17.77
CA GLY A 156 -14.47 -5.75 -18.21
C GLY A 156 -14.32 -4.23 -18.28
N ILE A 157 -13.54 -3.74 -19.23
CA ILE A 157 -13.38 -2.31 -19.52
C ILE A 157 -13.67 -2.03 -20.99
N TYR A 158 -14.23 -0.86 -21.31
CA TYR A 158 -14.65 -0.53 -22.68
C TYR A 158 -14.14 0.81 -23.19
N GLU A 159 -14.03 0.90 -24.51
CA GLU A 159 -13.97 2.14 -25.27
C GLU A 159 -15.01 2.08 -26.39
N ALA A 160 -15.89 3.10 -26.48
CA ALA A 160 -16.97 3.14 -27.47
C ALA A 160 -16.71 4.18 -28.56
N GLU A 161 -17.20 3.90 -29.76
CA GLU A 161 -17.19 4.79 -30.91
C GLU A 161 -18.56 4.85 -31.58
N ILE A 162 -18.96 6.03 -32.06
CA ILE A 162 -20.12 6.21 -32.92
C ILE A 162 -19.67 6.92 -34.18
N ASN A 163 -19.96 6.33 -35.34
CA ASN A 163 -19.60 6.87 -36.67
C ASN A 163 -18.09 7.22 -36.80
N GLY A 164 -17.22 6.37 -36.24
CA GLY A 164 -15.77 6.57 -36.26
C GLY A 164 -15.24 7.66 -35.33
N LYS A 165 -16.05 8.15 -34.38
CA LYS A 165 -15.64 9.11 -33.36
C LYS A 165 -15.78 8.48 -31.97
N ARG A 166 -14.75 8.63 -31.14
CA ARG A 166 -14.78 8.18 -29.74
C ARG A 166 -15.93 8.81 -28.97
N VAL A 167 -16.61 8.02 -28.14
CA VAL A 167 -17.65 8.48 -27.23
C VAL A 167 -17.01 8.86 -25.90
N GLY A 168 -17.16 10.14 -25.52
CA GLY A 168 -16.57 10.66 -24.28
C GLY A 168 -15.05 10.62 -24.24
N ASP A 169 -14.50 10.96 -23.08
CA ASP A 169 -13.07 11.06 -22.81
C ASP A 169 -12.61 10.13 -21.66
N SER A 170 -13.52 9.43 -21.00
CA SER A 170 -13.19 8.43 -19.97
C SER A 170 -12.31 7.31 -20.52
N VAL A 171 -11.38 6.80 -19.70
CA VAL A 171 -10.55 5.60 -19.96
C VAL A 171 -10.73 4.60 -18.84
N LEU A 172 -10.40 3.33 -19.10
CA LEU A 172 -10.59 2.24 -18.13
C LEU A 172 -12.02 2.17 -17.56
N ALA A 173 -13.00 2.67 -18.32
CA ALA A 173 -14.41 2.69 -17.94
C ALA A 173 -14.96 1.25 -17.96
N PRO A 174 -15.79 0.82 -16.99
CA PRO A 174 -16.49 1.64 -15.99
C PRO A 174 -15.74 1.79 -14.65
N GLY A 175 -14.44 1.50 -14.59
CA GLY A 175 -13.67 1.43 -13.34
C GLY A 175 -13.83 0.08 -12.62
N TRP A 176 -13.39 0.02 -11.37
CA TRP A 176 -13.47 -1.16 -10.51
C TRP A 176 -14.45 -0.94 -9.36
N GLN A 177 -15.47 -1.79 -9.28
CA GLN A 177 -16.40 -1.88 -8.15
C GLN A 177 -16.46 -3.33 -7.64
N SER A 178 -17.13 -3.55 -6.51
CA SER A 178 -17.48 -4.90 -6.07
C SER A 178 -18.57 -5.48 -6.98
N PHE A 179 -18.19 -5.98 -8.16
CA PHE A 179 -19.13 -6.33 -9.25
C PHE A 179 -20.21 -7.37 -8.87
N HIS A 180 -20.00 -8.18 -7.84
CA HIS A 180 -21.04 -9.07 -7.29
C HIS A 180 -22.16 -8.34 -6.55
N HIS A 181 -21.97 -7.07 -6.21
CA HIS A 181 -22.91 -6.26 -5.42
C HIS A 181 -23.34 -5.00 -6.16
N ARG A 182 -22.41 -4.33 -6.83
CA ARG A 182 -22.63 -3.05 -7.52
C ARG A 182 -21.84 -3.01 -8.81
N HIS A 183 -22.49 -2.58 -9.89
CA HIS A 183 -21.87 -2.39 -11.20
C HIS A 183 -22.31 -1.05 -11.75
N VAL A 184 -21.37 -0.14 -12.06
CA VAL A 184 -21.74 1.18 -12.56
C VAL A 184 -21.91 1.20 -14.08
N TYR A 185 -22.74 2.12 -14.58
CA TYR A 185 -22.78 2.47 -16.00
C TYR A 185 -22.61 3.98 -16.19
N ASP A 186 -21.99 4.34 -17.30
CA ASP A 186 -21.76 5.73 -17.70
C ASP A 186 -22.88 6.22 -18.62
N THR A 187 -23.10 7.53 -18.61
CA THR A 187 -24.05 8.22 -19.51
C THR A 187 -23.31 9.27 -20.32
N TYR A 188 -23.44 9.23 -21.64
CA TYR A 188 -22.83 10.20 -22.55
C TYR A 188 -23.88 10.89 -23.42
N ASP A 189 -23.74 12.20 -23.61
CA ASP A 189 -24.43 12.91 -24.69
C ASP A 189 -23.73 12.61 -26.01
N VAL A 190 -24.44 11.89 -26.89
CA VAL A 190 -23.94 11.49 -28.22
C VAL A 190 -24.72 12.13 -29.36
N THR A 191 -25.52 13.17 -29.06
CA THR A 191 -26.39 13.84 -30.02
C THR A 191 -25.62 14.28 -31.28
N LYS A 192 -24.42 14.85 -31.09
CA LYS A 192 -23.56 15.36 -32.18
C LYS A 192 -22.75 14.28 -32.91
N LEU A 193 -22.82 13.03 -32.47
CA LEU A 193 -22.11 11.91 -33.10
C LEU A 193 -22.98 11.17 -34.12
N LEU A 194 -24.30 11.38 -34.09
CA LEU A 194 -25.26 10.73 -34.99
C LEU A 194 -25.48 11.54 -36.27
N ASN A 195 -25.79 10.83 -37.35
CA ASN A 195 -26.14 11.40 -38.64
C ASN A 195 -27.57 10.98 -39.04
N PRO A 196 -28.27 11.75 -39.90
CA PRO A 196 -29.43 11.23 -40.61
C PRO A 196 -29.05 10.03 -41.48
N GLY A 197 -29.95 9.05 -41.59
CA GLY A 197 -29.71 7.82 -42.35
C GLY A 197 -28.87 6.81 -41.59
N SER A 198 -27.86 6.23 -42.24
CA SER A 198 -27.07 5.12 -41.70
C SER A 198 -26.08 5.58 -40.62
N ASN A 199 -26.07 4.87 -39.50
CA ASN A 199 -25.18 5.06 -38.37
C ASN A 199 -24.56 3.72 -37.96
N ALA A 200 -23.42 3.78 -37.30
CA ALA A 200 -22.81 2.63 -36.64
C ALA A 200 -22.35 2.99 -35.23
N ILE A 201 -22.54 2.05 -34.31
CA ILE A 201 -21.96 2.06 -32.97
C ILE A 201 -20.98 0.89 -32.84
N GLY A 202 -19.84 1.15 -32.21
CA GLY A 202 -18.80 0.19 -31.91
C GLY A 202 -18.38 0.27 -30.44
N ALA A 203 -17.97 -0.86 -29.86
CA ALA A 203 -17.29 -0.91 -28.57
C ALA A 203 -16.13 -1.91 -28.61
N LEU A 204 -14.95 -1.49 -28.16
CA LEU A 204 -13.82 -2.38 -27.88
C LEU A 204 -13.83 -2.72 -26.38
N VAL A 205 -13.79 -4.00 -26.05
CA VAL A 205 -13.87 -4.48 -24.65
C VAL A 205 -12.63 -5.30 -24.30
N GLY A 206 -11.94 -4.93 -23.22
CA GLY A 206 -10.85 -5.66 -22.61
C GLY A 206 -11.26 -6.31 -21.28
N GLU A 207 -10.40 -7.16 -20.71
CA GLU A 207 -10.70 -7.92 -19.49
C GLU A 207 -10.77 -7.07 -18.22
N GLY A 208 -9.92 -6.05 -18.11
CA GLY A 208 -9.83 -5.17 -16.95
C GLY A 208 -9.81 -5.92 -15.62
N TRP A 209 -10.41 -5.32 -14.59
CA TRP A 209 -10.55 -5.96 -13.28
C TRP A 209 -11.58 -7.09 -13.22
N TYR A 210 -12.51 -7.15 -14.19
CA TYR A 210 -13.60 -8.13 -14.17
C TYR A 210 -13.11 -9.57 -14.42
N ALA A 211 -12.27 -9.75 -15.44
CA ALA A 211 -11.79 -11.06 -15.88
C ALA A 211 -10.26 -11.20 -15.90
N GLY A 212 -9.52 -10.11 -15.73
CA GLY A 212 -8.07 -10.10 -15.70
C GLY A 212 -7.48 -10.62 -14.40
N ARG A 213 -6.16 -10.85 -14.41
CA ARG A 213 -5.40 -11.34 -13.26
C ARG A 213 -5.25 -10.23 -12.22
N LEU A 214 -5.69 -10.49 -10.99
CA LEU A 214 -5.63 -9.53 -9.88
C LEU A 214 -5.01 -10.14 -8.62
N GLY A 215 -4.33 -9.31 -7.83
CA GLY A 215 -3.69 -9.68 -6.57
C GLY A 215 -2.25 -10.17 -6.71
N PHE A 216 -1.57 -10.20 -5.57
CA PHE A 216 -0.18 -10.62 -5.41
C PHE A 216 -0.06 -12.15 -5.32
N ALA A 217 1.18 -12.67 -5.18
CA ALA A 217 1.48 -14.11 -5.13
C ALA A 217 0.97 -14.89 -6.35
N GLY A 218 1.07 -14.27 -7.54
CA GLY A 218 0.60 -14.81 -8.81
C GLY A 218 -0.78 -14.28 -9.21
N GLY A 219 -1.61 -13.89 -8.24
CA GLY A 219 -2.96 -13.38 -8.47
C GLY A 219 -3.92 -14.42 -9.04
N GLN A 220 -5.17 -14.02 -9.24
CA GLN A 220 -6.22 -14.87 -9.80
C GLN A 220 -6.93 -14.16 -10.96
N PRO A 221 -7.06 -14.80 -12.13
CA PRO A 221 -7.91 -14.30 -13.20
C PRO A 221 -9.37 -14.71 -12.98
N ASN A 222 -10.29 -14.10 -13.73
CA ASN A 222 -11.72 -14.49 -13.76
C ASN A 222 -12.46 -14.35 -12.42
N ILE A 223 -12.07 -13.41 -11.56
CA ILE A 223 -12.66 -13.23 -10.22
C ILE A 223 -14.18 -13.02 -10.31
N TYR A 224 -14.63 -12.14 -11.20
CA TYR A 224 -16.05 -11.78 -11.31
C TYR A 224 -16.75 -12.48 -12.47
N GLY A 225 -15.98 -12.95 -13.46
CA GLY A 225 -16.49 -13.71 -14.58
C GLY A 225 -15.41 -14.07 -15.60
N ASN A 226 -15.69 -15.07 -16.44
CA ASN A 226 -14.72 -15.63 -17.38
C ASN A 226 -14.91 -15.17 -18.84
N SER A 227 -15.83 -14.23 -19.08
CA SER A 227 -16.15 -13.72 -20.41
C SER A 227 -16.25 -12.20 -20.38
N THR A 228 -15.57 -11.53 -21.31
CA THR A 228 -15.75 -10.09 -21.51
C THR A 228 -17.06 -9.81 -22.24
N GLY A 229 -17.76 -8.75 -21.84
CA GLY A 229 -19.04 -8.40 -22.45
C GLY A 229 -19.37 -6.93 -22.39
N ILE A 230 -20.29 -6.50 -23.24
CA ILE A 230 -20.80 -5.12 -23.28
C ILE A 230 -22.30 -5.08 -23.01
N LEU A 231 -22.72 -4.09 -22.25
CA LEU A 231 -24.12 -3.77 -22.01
C LEU A 231 -24.35 -2.31 -22.36
N ALA A 232 -25.19 -2.04 -23.35
CA ALA A 232 -25.43 -0.67 -23.81
C ALA A 232 -26.87 -0.43 -24.30
N GLN A 233 -27.34 0.80 -24.08
CA GLN A 233 -28.57 1.34 -24.67
C GLN A 233 -28.30 2.75 -25.21
N LEU A 234 -28.50 2.94 -26.51
CA LEU A 234 -28.54 4.25 -27.14
C LEU A 234 -30.01 4.68 -27.27
N HIS A 235 -30.39 5.76 -26.59
CA HIS A 235 -31.72 6.36 -26.67
C HIS A 235 -31.64 7.59 -27.57
N VAL A 236 -32.44 7.61 -28.63
CA VAL A 236 -32.52 8.72 -29.60
C VAL A 236 -33.92 9.30 -29.55
N LYS A 237 -34.04 10.54 -29.11
CA LYS A 237 -35.30 11.29 -29.08
C LYS A 237 -35.39 12.16 -30.34
N PHE A 238 -36.52 12.07 -31.03
CA PHE A 238 -36.80 12.87 -32.22
C PHE A 238 -37.56 14.16 -31.87
N LYS A 239 -37.58 15.12 -32.79
CA LYS A 239 -38.32 16.38 -32.68
C LYS A 239 -39.83 16.17 -32.53
N SER A 240 -40.34 15.05 -33.05
CA SER A 240 -41.74 14.60 -32.85
C SER A 240 -42.06 14.15 -31.41
N GLY A 241 -41.04 13.98 -30.56
CA GLY A 241 -41.17 13.46 -29.19
C GLY A 241 -41.04 11.94 -29.08
N LYS A 242 -41.05 11.19 -30.20
CA LYS A 242 -40.81 9.75 -30.23
C LYS A 242 -39.36 9.41 -29.85
N THR A 243 -39.16 8.37 -29.04
CA THR A 243 -37.83 7.83 -28.70
C THR A 243 -37.63 6.44 -29.31
N VAL A 244 -36.48 6.22 -29.96
CA VAL A 244 -36.02 4.91 -30.41
C VAL A 244 -34.83 4.46 -29.57
N LYS A 245 -34.78 3.15 -29.25
CA LYS A 245 -33.73 2.53 -28.46
C LYS A 245 -32.95 1.54 -29.31
N ILE A 246 -31.63 1.67 -29.33
CA ILE A 246 -30.70 0.75 -29.96
C ILE A 246 -29.93 0.06 -28.84
N VAL A 247 -30.15 -1.24 -28.68
CA VAL A 247 -29.68 -2.00 -27.50
C VAL A 247 -28.68 -3.08 -27.89
N THR A 248 -27.90 -3.54 -26.90
CA THR A 248 -27.10 -4.77 -27.01
C THR A 248 -28.00 -5.99 -27.13
N ASP A 249 -27.81 -6.75 -28.20
CA ASP A 249 -28.57 -7.96 -28.53
C ASP A 249 -27.75 -8.85 -29.49
N THR A 250 -28.34 -9.96 -29.93
CA THR A 250 -27.69 -10.95 -30.83
C THR A 250 -27.54 -10.48 -32.28
N THR A 251 -28.05 -9.29 -32.64
CA THR A 251 -27.87 -8.72 -34.00
C THR A 251 -26.53 -7.99 -34.16
N TRP A 252 -25.84 -7.75 -33.04
CA TRP A 252 -24.47 -7.24 -33.07
C TRP A 252 -23.51 -8.25 -33.68
N LYS A 253 -22.41 -7.75 -34.22
CA LYS A 253 -21.29 -8.55 -34.72
C LYS A 253 -20.07 -8.33 -33.85
N SER A 254 -19.17 -9.32 -33.81
CA SER A 254 -17.94 -9.27 -33.04
C SER A 254 -16.73 -9.80 -33.81
N SER A 255 -15.56 -9.23 -33.55
CA SER A 255 -14.29 -9.67 -34.12
C SER A 255 -13.14 -9.35 -33.17
N PHE A 256 -12.03 -10.07 -33.32
CA PHE A 256 -10.75 -9.57 -32.84
C PHE A 256 -10.21 -8.48 -33.76
N GLY A 257 -9.21 -7.74 -33.29
CA GLY A 257 -8.54 -6.70 -34.07
C GLY A 257 -7.09 -6.47 -33.61
N PRO A 258 -6.54 -5.27 -33.81
CA PRO A 258 -5.15 -4.96 -33.55
C PRO A 258 -4.77 -5.00 -32.06
N ALA A 259 -5.72 -4.76 -31.14
CA ALA A 259 -5.49 -5.07 -29.72
C ALA A 259 -5.47 -6.61 -29.52
N THR A 260 -4.31 -7.14 -29.17
CA THR A 260 -4.05 -8.60 -29.05
C THR A 260 -3.98 -9.08 -27.60
N ALA A 261 -3.66 -8.20 -26.65
CA ALA A 261 -3.77 -8.41 -25.21
C ALA A 261 -3.92 -7.05 -24.51
N GLY A 262 -4.47 -7.05 -23.31
CA GLY A 262 -4.62 -5.84 -22.49
C GLY A 262 -4.89 -6.23 -21.05
N GLU A 263 -3.84 -6.23 -20.24
CA GLU A 263 -3.85 -6.69 -18.85
C GLU A 263 -3.39 -5.55 -17.93
N ILE A 264 -4.06 -5.37 -16.79
CA ILE A 264 -3.75 -4.28 -15.86
C ILE A 264 -2.29 -4.32 -15.37
N TYR A 265 -1.76 -5.52 -15.04
CA TYR A 265 -0.40 -5.67 -14.51
C TYR A 265 0.66 -5.91 -15.58
N ASP A 266 0.32 -6.65 -16.64
CA ASP A 266 1.33 -7.13 -17.61
C ASP A 266 1.53 -6.18 -18.80
N GLY A 267 0.54 -5.34 -19.11
CA GLY A 267 0.59 -4.35 -20.18
C GLY A 267 -0.32 -4.64 -21.39
N ASP A 268 -0.17 -3.83 -22.43
CA ASP A 268 -0.99 -3.83 -23.63
C ASP A 268 -0.18 -4.28 -24.86
N LYS A 269 -0.79 -5.09 -25.73
CA LYS A 269 -0.13 -5.59 -26.95
C LYS A 269 -0.96 -5.21 -28.16
N TYR A 270 -0.41 -4.36 -29.00
CA TYR A 270 -1.05 -3.85 -30.19
C TYR A 270 -0.28 -4.22 -31.46
N ASN A 271 -0.98 -4.82 -32.42
CA ASN A 271 -0.44 -5.14 -33.74
C ASN A 271 -1.17 -4.32 -34.83
N ALA A 272 -0.56 -3.21 -35.23
CA ALA A 272 -1.10 -2.30 -36.22
C ALA A 272 -1.23 -2.95 -37.62
N THR A 273 -0.54 -4.06 -37.89
CA THR A 273 -0.72 -4.78 -39.18
C THR A 273 -2.13 -5.30 -39.38
N LEU A 274 -2.91 -5.44 -38.30
CA LEU A 274 -4.30 -5.93 -38.31
C LEU A 274 -5.34 -4.81 -38.45
N GLU A 275 -4.93 -3.53 -38.44
CA GLU A 275 -5.87 -2.41 -38.59
C GLU A 275 -6.54 -2.38 -39.96
N ALA A 276 -5.84 -2.83 -41.00
CA ALA A 276 -6.36 -2.85 -42.36
C ALA A 276 -7.66 -3.67 -42.46
N ASP A 277 -7.77 -4.76 -41.69
CA ASP A 277 -8.91 -5.67 -41.68
C ASP A 277 -10.16 -5.07 -41.02
N ILE A 278 -9.97 -4.05 -40.18
CA ILE A 278 -11.05 -3.40 -39.41
C ILE A 278 -11.13 -1.89 -39.66
N LYS A 279 -10.50 -1.39 -40.73
CA LYS A 279 -10.51 0.04 -41.05
C LYS A 279 -11.94 0.53 -41.27
N GLY A 280 -12.37 1.48 -40.44
CA GLY A 280 -13.74 2.00 -40.47
C GLY A 280 -14.79 1.08 -39.85
N TRP A 281 -14.41 0.10 -39.02
CA TRP A 281 -15.33 -0.85 -38.37
C TRP A 281 -16.51 -0.18 -37.63
N SER A 282 -16.29 0.97 -37.02
CA SER A 282 -17.30 1.76 -36.29
C SER A 282 -18.03 2.80 -37.17
N LYS A 283 -17.87 2.76 -38.50
CA LYS A 283 -18.59 3.59 -39.48
C LYS A 283 -19.68 2.77 -40.20
N PRO A 284 -20.75 3.43 -40.68
CA PRO A 284 -21.77 2.77 -41.49
C PRO A 284 -21.20 2.27 -42.83
N GLY A 285 -21.76 1.19 -43.37
CA GLY A 285 -21.33 0.61 -44.65
C GLY A 285 -20.09 -0.29 -44.58
N PHE A 286 -19.61 -0.59 -43.36
CA PHE A 286 -18.49 -1.52 -43.16
C PHE A 286 -18.94 -2.98 -43.39
N LYS A 287 -18.19 -3.73 -44.19
CA LYS A 287 -18.52 -5.12 -44.54
C LYS A 287 -18.17 -6.07 -43.40
N SER A 288 -19.09 -6.27 -42.46
CA SER A 288 -18.91 -7.18 -41.31
C SER A 288 -19.51 -8.58 -41.53
N SER A 289 -19.61 -9.07 -42.77
CA SER A 289 -20.15 -10.41 -43.04
C SER A 289 -19.24 -11.53 -42.56
N SER A 290 -17.93 -11.27 -42.44
CA SER A 290 -16.93 -12.20 -41.89
C SER A 290 -16.83 -12.15 -40.36
N TRP A 291 -17.50 -11.20 -39.70
CA TRP A 291 -17.47 -11.07 -38.24
C TRP A 291 -18.40 -12.11 -37.59
N SER A 292 -17.98 -12.62 -36.44
CA SER A 292 -18.75 -13.60 -35.67
C SER A 292 -19.99 -12.97 -35.03
N ASP A 293 -20.99 -13.80 -34.76
CA ASP A 293 -22.19 -13.37 -34.03
C ASP A 293 -21.90 -13.10 -32.55
N THR A 294 -22.83 -12.45 -31.87
CA THR A 294 -22.82 -12.28 -30.42
C THR A 294 -23.82 -13.22 -29.74
N ARG A 295 -23.54 -13.54 -28.49
CA ARG A 295 -24.42 -14.32 -27.60
C ARG A 295 -24.79 -13.49 -26.39
N LEU A 296 -25.97 -13.74 -25.83
CA LEU A 296 -26.39 -13.12 -24.57
C LEU A 296 -25.61 -13.72 -23.40
N LEU A 297 -25.22 -12.87 -22.45
CA LEU A 297 -24.73 -13.27 -21.14
C LEU A 297 -25.85 -13.13 -20.09
N PRO A 298 -25.77 -13.86 -18.97
CA PRO A 298 -26.54 -13.54 -17.78
C PRO A 298 -26.34 -12.07 -17.39
N PHE A 299 -27.37 -11.47 -16.80
CA PHE A 299 -27.23 -10.13 -16.22
C PHE A 299 -26.23 -10.21 -15.05
N PRO A 300 -25.35 -9.22 -14.83
CA PRO A 300 -24.42 -9.23 -13.69
C PRO A 300 -25.16 -9.39 -12.36
N ASP A 301 -24.55 -10.08 -11.39
CA ASP A 301 -25.15 -10.28 -10.07
C ASP A 301 -25.33 -8.97 -9.32
N GLY A 302 -24.37 -8.03 -9.49
CA GLY A 302 -24.41 -6.72 -8.88
C GLY A 302 -25.53 -5.82 -9.40
N LYS A 303 -26.02 -4.94 -8.52
CA LYS A 303 -27.01 -3.92 -8.87
C LYS A 303 -26.39 -2.93 -9.85
N LEU A 304 -26.98 -2.86 -11.05
CA LEU A 304 -26.63 -1.85 -12.04
C LEU A 304 -27.11 -0.46 -11.58
N VAL A 305 -26.17 0.48 -11.43
CA VAL A 305 -26.42 1.85 -10.95
C VAL A 305 -25.67 2.88 -11.80
N PRO A 306 -26.13 4.14 -11.87
CA PRO A 306 -25.33 5.20 -12.45
C PRO A 306 -23.94 5.37 -11.82
N ALA A 307 -22.98 5.83 -12.61
CA ALA A 307 -21.69 6.29 -12.09
C ALA A 307 -21.87 7.58 -11.28
N GLU A 308 -21.52 7.54 -9.99
CA GLU A 308 -21.52 8.70 -9.09
C GLU A 308 -20.16 9.38 -9.01
N GLN A 309 -19.09 8.59 -9.15
CA GLN A 309 -17.72 9.06 -9.10
C GLN A 309 -17.34 9.74 -10.43
N PRO A 310 -16.46 10.75 -10.40
CA PRO A 310 -15.81 11.22 -11.63
C PRO A 310 -15.11 10.05 -12.35
N PRO A 311 -15.08 10.05 -13.70
CA PRO A 311 -14.43 8.97 -14.43
C PRO A 311 -12.91 9.10 -14.35
N VAL A 312 -12.21 8.00 -14.66
CA VAL A 312 -10.78 8.01 -14.92
C VAL A 312 -10.54 8.65 -16.29
N ARG A 313 -9.60 9.60 -16.38
CA ARG A 313 -9.26 10.34 -17.61
C ARG A 313 -7.75 10.44 -17.81
N ARG A 314 -7.35 10.83 -19.02
CA ARG A 314 -6.01 11.35 -19.33
C ARG A 314 -5.97 12.82 -18.86
N VAL A 315 -5.41 13.06 -17.68
CA VAL A 315 -5.54 14.36 -16.98
C VAL A 315 -4.45 15.35 -17.38
N GLU A 316 -3.22 14.87 -17.62
CA GLU A 316 -2.09 15.70 -18.01
C GLU A 316 -1.08 14.91 -18.85
N GLU A 317 -0.20 15.62 -19.54
CA GLU A 317 0.86 15.07 -20.37
C GLU A 317 2.22 15.53 -19.84
N VAL A 318 3.15 14.59 -19.68
CA VAL A 318 4.50 14.84 -19.20
C VAL A 318 5.50 14.54 -20.30
N LYS A 319 6.30 15.55 -20.65
CA LYS A 319 7.37 15.41 -21.64
C LYS A 319 8.58 14.69 -21.03
N PRO A 320 9.32 13.89 -21.83
CA PRO A 320 10.64 13.39 -21.46
C PRO A 320 11.58 14.52 -21.02
N GLN A 321 12.31 14.34 -19.92
CA GLN A 321 13.39 15.25 -19.54
C GLN A 321 14.69 14.89 -20.26
N ARG A 322 14.93 13.59 -20.50
CA ARG A 322 16.09 13.12 -21.25
C ARG A 322 15.90 11.72 -21.80
N PHE A 323 16.62 11.47 -22.90
CA PHE A 323 16.85 10.16 -23.49
C PHE A 323 18.32 9.79 -23.25
N PHE A 324 18.61 8.58 -22.77
CA PHE A 324 19.99 8.17 -22.46
C PHE A 324 20.17 6.67 -22.59
N LYS A 325 21.42 6.20 -22.55
CA LYS A 325 21.76 4.78 -22.54
C LYS A 325 21.97 4.30 -21.10
N SER A 326 21.42 3.13 -20.77
CA SER A 326 21.67 2.44 -19.51
C SER A 326 23.13 1.96 -19.42
N ALA A 327 23.54 1.43 -18.25
CA ALA A 327 24.89 0.87 -18.06
C ALA A 327 25.23 -0.24 -19.08
N SER A 328 24.24 -1.05 -19.49
CA SER A 328 24.36 -2.09 -20.52
C SER A 328 24.00 -1.62 -21.94
N GLY A 329 23.79 -0.31 -22.16
CA GLY A 329 23.55 0.27 -23.48
C GLY A 329 22.10 0.25 -23.97
N LYS A 330 21.12 -0.06 -23.11
CA LYS A 330 19.69 -0.02 -23.45
C LYS A 330 19.19 1.41 -23.55
N GLN A 331 18.22 1.69 -24.42
CA GLN A 331 17.66 3.03 -24.57
C GLN A 331 16.64 3.30 -23.46
N LEU A 332 16.90 4.32 -22.64
CA LEU A 332 16.04 4.75 -21.55
C LEU A 332 15.50 6.17 -21.77
N VAL A 333 14.36 6.44 -21.14
CA VAL A 333 13.72 7.75 -21.01
C VAL A 333 13.48 8.03 -19.54
N ASP A 334 13.81 9.24 -19.09
CA ASP A 334 13.47 9.76 -17.76
C ASP A 334 12.47 10.90 -17.92
N PHE A 335 11.30 10.77 -17.29
CA PHE A 335 10.26 11.81 -17.29
C PHE A 335 10.44 12.84 -16.17
N GLY A 336 11.42 12.66 -15.28
CA GLY A 336 11.68 13.54 -14.14
C GLY A 336 10.64 13.45 -13.02
N GLN A 337 9.61 12.62 -13.18
CA GLN A 337 8.50 12.43 -12.25
C GLN A 337 8.02 10.98 -12.30
N ASN A 338 7.93 10.34 -11.14
CA ASN A 338 7.21 9.08 -10.98
C ASN A 338 5.70 9.34 -11.07
N LEU A 339 5.09 8.88 -12.15
CA LEU A 339 3.71 9.15 -12.55
C LEU A 339 2.96 7.84 -12.78
N VAL A 340 1.65 7.94 -13.00
CA VAL A 340 0.79 6.77 -13.27
C VAL A 340 0.02 7.00 -14.55
N GLY A 341 0.04 6.00 -15.43
CA GLY A 341 -0.61 6.04 -16.73
C GLY A 341 0.17 5.22 -17.75
N TRP A 342 0.48 5.79 -18.91
CA TRP A 342 1.16 5.08 -20.00
C TRP A 342 1.91 6.03 -20.94
N LEU A 343 2.57 5.49 -21.95
CA LEU A 343 3.20 6.27 -23.01
C LEU A 343 2.27 6.45 -24.21
N ARG A 344 2.22 7.68 -24.75
CA ARG A 344 1.80 7.97 -26.13
C ARG A 344 3.03 7.94 -27.02
N LEU A 345 2.96 7.16 -28.07
CA LEU A 345 3.98 7.09 -29.11
C LEU A 345 3.48 7.76 -30.39
N ASN A 346 4.37 8.47 -31.08
CA ASN A 346 4.19 8.89 -32.47
C ASN A 346 5.41 8.42 -33.25
N VAL A 347 5.22 7.41 -34.10
CA VAL A 347 6.33 6.67 -34.71
C VAL A 347 5.95 6.14 -36.10
N ASP A 348 6.91 6.18 -37.01
CA ASP A 348 6.84 5.52 -38.32
C ASP A 348 8.00 4.51 -38.41
N GLY A 349 7.85 3.48 -39.23
CA GLY A 349 8.90 2.50 -39.42
C GLY A 349 8.47 1.28 -40.23
N PRO A 350 9.41 0.37 -40.51
CA PRO A 350 9.14 -0.79 -41.35
C PRO A 350 8.03 -1.68 -40.78
N LYS A 351 7.24 -2.28 -41.67
CA LYS A 351 6.24 -3.28 -41.32
C LYS A 351 6.83 -4.40 -40.47
N ASN A 352 6.08 -4.85 -39.47
CA ASN A 352 6.46 -5.89 -38.50
C ASN A 352 7.60 -5.49 -37.54
N THR A 353 8.01 -4.22 -37.50
CA THR A 353 8.90 -3.73 -36.43
C THR A 353 8.11 -3.69 -35.12
N THR A 354 8.58 -4.38 -34.09
CA THR A 354 7.95 -4.38 -32.76
C THR A 354 8.74 -3.50 -31.80
N ILE A 355 8.11 -2.45 -31.30
CA ILE A 355 8.59 -1.62 -30.20
C ILE A 355 8.08 -2.24 -28.90
N ARG A 356 9.00 -2.53 -27.97
CA ARG A 356 8.68 -2.97 -26.61
C ARG A 356 9.03 -1.84 -25.63
N LEU A 357 8.08 -1.53 -24.76
CA LEU A 357 8.21 -0.58 -23.67
C LEU A 357 8.24 -1.33 -22.35
N ARG A 358 9.18 -1.02 -21.45
CA ARG A 358 9.18 -1.52 -20.07
C ARG A 358 9.23 -0.35 -19.10
N HIS A 359 8.46 -0.39 -18.03
CA HIS A 359 8.25 0.74 -17.14
C HIS A 359 8.79 0.45 -15.74
N ALA A 360 9.45 1.42 -15.09
CA ALA A 360 9.89 1.29 -13.70
C ALA A 360 9.90 2.63 -12.95
N GLU A 361 9.73 2.58 -11.64
CA GLU A 361 9.74 3.77 -10.78
C GLU A 361 11.15 4.35 -10.58
N VAL A 362 12.16 3.47 -10.47
CA VAL A 362 13.54 3.84 -10.14
C VAL A 362 14.56 3.09 -11.00
N LEU A 363 15.81 3.54 -10.94
CA LEU A 363 16.97 2.83 -11.47
C LEU A 363 17.77 2.23 -10.32
N GLU A 364 18.38 1.08 -10.56
CA GLU A 364 19.37 0.44 -9.70
C GLU A 364 20.54 0.00 -10.58
N ASP A 365 21.77 0.32 -10.19
CA ASP A 365 22.99 0.10 -10.99
C ASP A 365 22.93 0.63 -12.44
N GLY A 366 22.20 1.72 -12.65
CA GLY A 366 22.03 2.35 -13.96
C GLY A 366 21.08 1.61 -14.91
N GLU A 367 20.33 0.63 -14.42
CA GLU A 367 19.33 -0.16 -15.15
C GLU A 367 17.93 0.03 -14.54
N LEU A 368 16.87 -0.33 -15.28
CA LEU A 368 15.52 -0.33 -14.71
C LEU A 368 15.42 -1.34 -13.55
N ALA A 369 14.93 -0.87 -12.40
CA ALA A 369 14.66 -1.74 -11.27
C ALA A 369 13.29 -2.40 -11.39
N LEU A 370 13.25 -3.61 -11.96
CA LEU A 370 12.00 -4.34 -12.21
C LEU A 370 11.60 -5.30 -11.07
N ARG A 371 12.55 -5.71 -10.22
CA ARG A 371 12.29 -6.63 -9.09
C ARG A 371 11.17 -6.14 -8.14
N PRO A 372 11.05 -4.85 -7.77
CA PRO A 372 9.95 -4.36 -6.93
C PRO A 372 8.56 -4.46 -7.58
N LEU A 373 8.46 -4.67 -8.90
CA LEU A 373 7.18 -4.91 -9.59
C LEU A 373 6.62 -6.31 -9.31
N ARG A 374 7.43 -7.20 -8.72
CA ARG A 374 7.11 -8.61 -8.47
C ARG A 374 6.69 -9.32 -9.76
N LEU A 375 5.44 -9.78 -9.86
CA LEU A 375 4.93 -10.49 -11.04
C LEU A 375 4.13 -9.60 -11.99
N ALA A 376 4.12 -8.28 -11.80
CA ALA A 376 3.64 -7.34 -12.82
C ALA A 376 4.75 -7.10 -13.83
N LYS A 377 4.52 -7.43 -15.10
CA LYS A 377 5.54 -7.19 -16.15
C LYS A 377 5.69 -5.71 -16.49
N ALA A 378 4.58 -4.96 -16.50
CA ALA A 378 4.52 -3.56 -16.93
C ALA A 378 5.15 -3.33 -18.33
N GLU A 379 4.82 -4.20 -19.30
CA GLU A 379 5.39 -4.17 -20.64
C GLU A 379 4.35 -3.96 -21.73
N ASP A 380 4.53 -2.93 -22.56
CA ASP A 380 3.67 -2.70 -23.72
C ASP A 380 4.40 -3.01 -25.03
N TYR A 381 3.63 -3.44 -26.03
CA TYR A 381 4.14 -3.85 -27.33
C TYR A 381 3.36 -3.18 -28.47
N LEU A 382 4.05 -2.48 -29.36
CA LEU A 382 3.50 -1.91 -30.58
C LEU A 382 4.19 -2.52 -31.80
N THR A 383 3.46 -3.26 -32.63
CA THR A 383 3.96 -3.76 -33.93
C THR A 383 3.48 -2.88 -35.07
N LEU A 384 4.42 -2.30 -35.82
CA LEU A 384 4.14 -1.32 -36.88
C LEU A 384 3.61 -1.97 -38.16
N SER A 385 2.70 -1.26 -38.84
CA SER A 385 2.11 -1.70 -40.11
C SER A 385 2.94 -1.37 -41.35
N GLY A 386 3.85 -0.40 -41.24
CA GLY A 386 4.62 0.14 -42.37
C GLY A 386 3.85 1.08 -43.29
N ASN A 387 2.68 1.57 -42.85
CA ASN A 387 1.77 2.41 -43.65
C ASN A 387 1.84 3.90 -43.25
N GLY A 388 3.02 4.39 -42.88
CA GLY A 388 3.24 5.74 -42.38
C GLY A 388 3.12 5.86 -40.85
N PRO A 389 3.23 7.09 -40.31
CA PRO A 389 3.26 7.34 -38.87
C PRO A 389 1.96 6.91 -38.18
N ILE A 390 2.10 6.32 -36.99
CA ILE A 390 1.00 5.96 -36.10
C ILE A 390 1.15 6.70 -34.77
N GLU A 391 0.05 7.30 -34.32
CA GLU A 391 -0.12 7.73 -32.92
C GLU A 391 -0.79 6.58 -32.15
N TRP A 392 -0.13 6.11 -31.09
CA TRP A 392 -0.60 4.95 -30.34
C TRP A 392 -0.50 5.18 -28.83
N GLU A 393 -1.52 4.72 -28.12
CA GLU A 393 -1.61 4.64 -26.67
C GLU A 393 -2.17 3.25 -26.28
N PRO A 394 -1.70 2.65 -25.16
CA PRO A 394 -2.39 1.53 -24.53
C PRO A 394 -3.84 1.87 -24.20
N LYS A 395 -4.73 0.86 -24.23
CA LYS A 395 -6.16 1.05 -23.96
C LYS A 395 -6.63 0.42 -22.65
N PHE A 396 -5.98 -0.66 -22.23
CA PHE A 396 -6.51 -1.57 -21.21
C PHE A 396 -5.52 -1.90 -20.09
N THR A 397 -4.52 -1.05 -19.89
CA THR A 397 -3.51 -1.16 -18.84
C THR A 397 -3.16 0.21 -18.25
N PHE A 398 -2.37 0.23 -17.19
CA PHE A 398 -1.67 1.41 -16.69
C PHE A 398 -0.44 0.97 -15.89
N HIS A 399 0.54 1.85 -15.76
CA HIS A 399 1.81 1.59 -15.08
C HIS A 399 2.16 2.74 -14.14
N GLY A 400 2.78 2.45 -13.00
CA GLY A 400 3.47 3.44 -12.17
C GLY A 400 4.95 3.49 -12.52
N PHE A 401 5.44 4.62 -13.03
CA PHE A 401 6.81 4.73 -13.52
C PHE A 401 7.33 6.17 -13.60
N ARG A 402 8.65 6.31 -13.50
CA ARG A 402 9.40 7.51 -13.90
C ARG A 402 10.26 7.25 -15.12
N TYR A 403 10.71 6.01 -15.28
CA TYR A 403 11.63 5.60 -16.32
C TYR A 403 10.96 4.59 -17.24
N ALA A 404 11.27 4.68 -18.52
CA ALA A 404 10.86 3.69 -19.51
C ALA A 404 12.05 3.23 -20.35
N GLU A 405 12.14 1.92 -20.62
CA GLU A 405 13.05 1.34 -21.59
C GLU A 405 12.34 1.17 -22.93
N LEU A 406 13.00 1.59 -24.01
CA LEU A 406 12.50 1.45 -25.37
C LEU A 406 13.39 0.48 -26.13
N HIS A 407 12.83 -0.64 -26.54
CA HIS A 407 13.50 -1.63 -27.36
C HIS A 407 12.83 -1.75 -28.73
N GLY A 408 13.63 -1.92 -29.79
CA GLY A 408 13.10 -2.06 -31.15
C GLY A 408 12.64 -0.76 -31.81
N TRP A 409 13.04 0.41 -31.30
CA TRP A 409 12.75 1.70 -31.93
C TRP A 409 13.34 1.76 -33.36
N PRO A 410 12.57 2.17 -34.39
CA PRO A 410 13.08 2.26 -35.75
C PRO A 410 14.23 3.27 -35.88
N LYS A 411 15.33 2.88 -36.54
CA LYS A 411 16.55 3.73 -36.64
C LYS A 411 16.33 5.06 -37.35
N GLU A 412 15.44 5.06 -38.35
CA GLU A 412 15.12 6.24 -39.16
C GLU A 412 14.10 7.17 -38.46
N ALA A 413 13.44 6.69 -37.39
CA ALA A 413 12.44 7.48 -36.67
C ALA A 413 13.10 8.36 -35.61
N PRO A 414 12.75 9.65 -35.52
CA PRO A 414 13.26 10.51 -34.46
C PRO A 414 12.84 9.96 -33.09
N LEU A 415 13.76 9.99 -32.13
CA LEU A 415 13.49 9.68 -30.74
C LEU A 415 13.67 10.95 -29.91
N ASP A 416 12.58 11.69 -29.76
CA ASP A 416 12.50 12.99 -29.08
C ASP A 416 11.15 13.18 -28.35
N GLU A 417 10.94 14.37 -27.78
CA GLU A 417 9.71 14.70 -27.06
C GLU A 417 8.44 14.71 -27.92
N ASN A 418 8.52 14.72 -29.25
CA ASN A 418 7.36 14.62 -30.14
C ASN A 418 7.00 13.17 -30.44
N SER A 419 7.97 12.26 -30.33
CA SER A 419 7.79 10.83 -30.56
C SER A 419 7.32 10.04 -29.33
N VAL A 420 7.63 10.50 -28.12
CA VAL A 420 7.32 9.79 -26.86
C VAL A 420 6.89 10.78 -25.80
N ARG A 421 5.71 10.55 -25.20
CA ARG A 421 5.19 11.35 -24.07
C ARG A 421 4.51 10.46 -23.06
N ALA A 422 4.59 10.81 -21.78
CA ALA A 422 3.83 10.13 -20.74
C ALA A 422 2.47 10.80 -20.56
N ILE A 423 1.41 10.00 -20.52
CA ILE A 423 0.05 10.42 -20.26
C ILE A 423 -0.30 10.01 -18.84
N VAL A 424 -0.63 10.99 -18.00
CA VAL A 424 -0.99 10.75 -16.61
C VAL A 424 -2.48 10.48 -16.51
N VAL A 425 -2.82 9.37 -15.87
CA VAL A 425 -4.17 8.82 -15.83
C VAL A 425 -4.59 8.59 -14.39
N HIS A 426 -5.70 9.22 -13.98
CA HIS A 426 -6.33 9.03 -12.68
C HIS A 426 -7.80 9.47 -12.72
N THR A 427 -8.53 9.24 -11.63
CA THR A 427 -9.89 9.79 -11.44
C THR A 427 -9.84 11.31 -11.51
N ASP A 428 -10.66 11.92 -12.35
CA ASP A 428 -10.64 13.36 -12.64
C ASP A 428 -11.31 14.18 -11.52
N LEU A 429 -10.62 14.27 -10.38
CA LEU A 429 -11.03 15.05 -9.21
C LEU A 429 -10.63 16.53 -9.36
N GLU A 430 -11.43 17.44 -8.81
CA GLU A 430 -11.10 18.87 -8.74
C GLU A 430 -9.99 19.10 -7.70
N GLU A 431 -8.86 19.72 -8.09
CA GLU A 431 -7.82 20.11 -7.14
C GLU A 431 -8.28 21.31 -6.29
N THR A 432 -8.34 21.13 -4.98
CA THR A 432 -8.87 22.12 -4.04
C THR A 432 -7.80 22.71 -3.12
N GLY A 433 -6.69 22.01 -2.87
CA GLY A 433 -5.65 22.42 -1.94
C GLY A 433 -4.38 22.89 -2.64
N TYR A 434 -3.77 23.97 -2.16
CA TYR A 434 -2.51 24.53 -2.65
C TYR A 434 -1.64 24.97 -1.47
N PHE A 435 -0.32 24.78 -1.57
CA PHE A 435 0.62 25.10 -0.50
C PHE A 435 1.98 25.48 -1.06
N ASN A 436 2.61 26.50 -0.47
CA ASN A 436 3.98 26.92 -0.73
C ASN A 436 4.59 27.57 0.53
N CYS A 437 5.88 27.39 0.77
CA CYS A 437 6.62 28.01 1.86
C CYS A 437 8.05 28.36 1.46
N SER A 438 8.81 28.99 2.37
CA SER A 438 10.19 29.38 2.13
C SER A 438 11.19 28.22 2.03
N ASN A 439 10.81 27.01 2.45
CA ASN A 439 11.67 25.84 2.35
C ASN A 439 11.34 25.03 1.06
N PRO A 440 12.25 24.97 0.08
CA PRO A 440 12.00 24.28 -1.19
C PRO A 440 11.81 22.76 -1.04
N LEU A 441 12.43 22.13 -0.04
CA LEU A 441 12.28 20.69 0.22
C LEU A 441 10.88 20.37 0.73
N LEU A 442 10.29 21.21 1.57
CA LEU A 442 8.88 21.04 1.98
C LEU A 442 7.91 21.26 0.82
N ASN A 443 8.19 22.21 -0.07
CA ASN A 443 7.39 22.40 -1.28
C ASN A 443 7.48 21.18 -2.21
N LYS A 444 8.69 20.62 -2.37
CA LYS A 444 8.90 19.39 -3.14
C LYS A 444 8.22 18.20 -2.47
N PHE A 445 8.34 18.04 -1.15
CA PHE A 445 7.63 17.00 -0.41
C PHE A 445 6.12 17.10 -0.59
N ARG A 446 5.52 18.29 -0.42
CA ARG A 446 4.09 18.51 -0.69
C ARG A 446 3.71 18.17 -2.13
N SER A 447 4.56 18.50 -3.10
CA SER A 447 4.38 18.06 -4.49
C SER A 447 4.41 16.54 -4.62
N ASN A 448 5.32 15.86 -3.94
CA ASN A 448 5.42 14.40 -3.94
C ASN A 448 4.15 13.74 -3.37
N VAL A 449 3.60 14.30 -2.29
CA VAL A 449 2.32 13.85 -1.72
C VAL A 449 1.18 13.97 -2.75
N ARG A 450 1.07 15.12 -3.43
CA ARG A 450 0.09 15.33 -4.51
C ARG A 450 0.25 14.30 -5.63
N TRP A 451 1.47 14.04 -6.10
CA TRP A 451 1.73 13.05 -7.13
C TRP A 451 1.40 11.62 -6.70
N SER A 452 1.60 11.30 -5.41
CA SER A 452 1.28 9.98 -4.88
C SER A 452 -0.23 9.76 -4.76
N MET A 453 -0.96 10.82 -4.41
CA MET A 453 -2.43 10.81 -4.46
C MET A 453 -2.93 10.61 -5.89
N LYS A 454 -2.45 11.40 -6.84
CA LYS A 454 -2.83 11.26 -8.26
C LYS A 454 -2.55 9.85 -8.76
N GLY A 455 -1.40 9.28 -8.40
CA GLY A 455 -1.04 7.94 -8.83
C GLY A 455 -1.96 6.84 -8.31
N ASN A 456 -2.57 7.03 -7.14
CA ASN A 456 -3.31 5.99 -6.44
C ASN A 456 -4.81 6.24 -6.33
N PHE A 457 -5.33 7.32 -6.92
CA PHE A 457 -6.76 7.59 -7.02
C PHE A 457 -7.22 7.27 -8.44
N LEU A 458 -7.20 5.99 -8.79
CA LEU A 458 -7.61 5.48 -10.10
C LEU A 458 -8.77 4.51 -9.91
N SER A 459 -10.00 5.02 -10.05
CA SER A 459 -11.27 4.35 -9.70
C SER A 459 -11.45 4.03 -8.20
N ILE A 460 -10.44 3.50 -7.54
CA ILE A 460 -10.41 3.15 -6.11
C ILE A 460 -9.13 3.71 -5.47
N PRO A 461 -9.05 3.87 -4.13
CA PRO A 461 -7.87 4.37 -3.43
C PRO A 461 -6.82 3.25 -3.29
N THR A 462 -6.00 3.04 -4.31
CA THR A 462 -5.02 1.94 -4.32
C THR A 462 -3.89 2.15 -3.32
N ASP A 463 -3.31 1.09 -2.78
CA ASP A 463 -2.03 1.16 -2.07
C ASP A 463 -0.94 1.75 -2.97
N CYS A 464 -0.66 1.07 -4.07
CA CYS A 464 0.40 1.44 -5.00
C CYS A 464 -0.06 1.22 -6.45
N PRO A 465 0.55 1.88 -7.45
CA PRO A 465 0.04 1.82 -8.83
C PRO A 465 0.86 0.97 -9.80
N GLN A 466 1.97 0.37 -9.37
CA GLN A 466 2.99 -0.24 -10.23
C GLN A 466 3.03 -1.77 -10.18
N ARG A 467 3.04 -2.37 -8.98
CA ARG A 467 3.22 -3.83 -8.82
C ARG A 467 1.88 -4.59 -8.97
N ASP A 468 1.94 -5.91 -8.84
CA ASP A 468 0.80 -6.85 -8.88
C ASP A 468 -0.07 -6.78 -7.61
N GLU A 469 -0.57 -5.60 -7.28
CA GLU A 469 -1.42 -5.35 -6.11
C GLU A 469 -2.50 -4.33 -6.47
N ARG A 470 -2.25 -3.04 -6.28
CA ARG A 470 -3.13 -1.94 -6.71
C ARG A 470 -4.55 -2.12 -6.15
N LEU A 471 -4.61 -2.50 -4.88
CA LEU A 471 -5.83 -2.85 -4.16
C LEU A 471 -6.27 -1.69 -3.28
N GLY A 472 -7.57 -1.56 -3.04
CA GLY A 472 -8.13 -0.52 -2.18
C GLY A 472 -7.89 -0.78 -0.70
N TRP A 473 -6.64 -0.76 -0.24
CA TRP A 473 -6.27 -1.07 1.15
C TRP A 473 -6.86 -0.05 2.13
N THR A 474 -7.58 -0.56 3.13
CA THR A 474 -8.43 0.27 3.98
C THR A 474 -7.66 1.10 5.01
N GLY A 475 -6.54 0.59 5.53
CA GLY A 475 -5.68 1.29 6.49
C GLY A 475 -4.99 2.51 5.88
N ASP A 476 -4.48 2.34 4.66
CA ASP A 476 -3.89 3.40 3.84
C ASP A 476 -4.91 4.52 3.61
N ALA A 477 -6.09 4.16 3.11
CA ALA A 477 -7.18 5.11 2.86
C ALA A 477 -7.61 5.83 4.14
N HIS A 478 -7.62 5.15 5.30
CA HIS A 478 -7.91 5.75 6.59
C HIS A 478 -6.86 6.80 6.99
N ALA A 479 -5.57 6.45 6.95
CA ALA A 479 -4.49 7.36 7.33
C ALA A 479 -4.41 8.60 6.41
N PHE A 480 -4.64 8.42 5.12
CA PHE A 480 -4.51 9.49 4.12
C PHE A 480 -5.78 10.30 3.88
N GLY A 481 -6.96 9.80 4.29
CA GLY A 481 -8.27 10.42 4.09
C GLY A 481 -8.30 11.94 4.34
N PRO A 482 -7.88 12.45 5.51
CA PRO A 482 -7.84 13.89 5.79
C PRO A 482 -6.99 14.71 4.81
N THR A 483 -5.82 14.18 4.42
CA THR A 483 -4.94 14.85 3.45
C THR A 483 -5.57 14.88 2.07
N SER A 484 -6.16 13.76 1.65
CA SER A 484 -6.81 13.66 0.34
C SER A 484 -7.95 14.68 0.17
N ASN A 485 -8.76 14.88 1.21
CA ASN A 485 -9.90 15.81 1.22
C ASN A 485 -9.48 17.27 1.16
N TYR A 486 -8.25 17.58 1.59
CA TYR A 486 -7.68 18.93 1.44
C TYR A 486 -7.14 19.15 0.04
N LEU A 487 -6.46 18.14 -0.53
CA LEU A 487 -5.79 18.26 -1.83
C LEU A 487 -6.80 18.31 -2.99
N TYR A 488 -7.85 17.48 -2.94
CA TYR A 488 -8.87 17.39 -3.99
C TYR A 488 -10.28 17.29 -3.39
N ASP A 489 -11.30 17.60 -4.19
CA ASP A 489 -12.69 17.25 -3.88
C ASP A 489 -12.88 15.73 -4.09
N THR A 490 -12.79 14.99 -2.99
CA THR A 490 -12.89 13.52 -2.92
C THR A 490 -14.29 13.04 -2.51
N SER A 491 -15.26 13.95 -2.36
CA SER A 491 -16.59 13.64 -1.79
C SER A 491 -17.31 12.50 -2.52
N ALA A 492 -17.48 12.60 -3.84
CA ALA A 492 -18.11 11.56 -4.67
C ALA A 492 -17.27 10.27 -4.74
N PHE A 493 -15.94 10.40 -4.79
CA PHE A 493 -15.03 9.27 -4.82
C PHE A 493 -15.21 8.40 -3.57
N TRP A 494 -15.16 9.01 -2.39
CA TRP A 494 -15.38 8.31 -1.14
C TRP A 494 -16.78 7.76 -0.99
N LYS A 495 -17.82 8.50 -1.40
CA LYS A 495 -19.21 8.00 -1.39
C LYS A 495 -19.35 6.70 -2.17
N GLY A 496 -18.80 6.64 -3.38
CA GLY A 496 -18.84 5.43 -4.20
C GLY A 496 -18.07 4.26 -3.60
N TRP A 497 -16.89 4.50 -3.03
CA TRP A 497 -16.07 3.43 -2.43
C TRP A 497 -16.66 2.90 -1.12
N HIS A 498 -17.23 3.76 -0.26
CA HIS A 498 -17.94 3.33 0.96
C HIS A 498 -19.21 2.51 0.67
N LYS A 499 -19.82 2.67 -0.51
CA LYS A 499 -20.91 1.77 -0.96
C LYS A 499 -20.41 0.36 -1.25
N ASP A 500 -19.20 0.23 -1.79
CA ASP A 500 -18.54 -1.07 -2.00
C ASP A 500 -18.15 -1.70 -0.66
N ILE A 501 -17.58 -0.92 0.27
CA ILE A 501 -17.25 -1.40 1.62
C ILE A 501 -18.49 -1.93 2.32
N TRP A 502 -19.59 -1.16 2.32
CA TRP A 502 -20.85 -1.60 2.93
C TRP A 502 -21.35 -2.90 2.32
N SER A 503 -21.30 -3.00 0.99
CA SER A 503 -21.77 -4.18 0.28
C SER A 503 -21.02 -5.44 0.74
N GLU A 504 -19.70 -5.37 0.83
CA GLU A 504 -18.88 -6.51 1.23
C GLU A 504 -18.92 -6.79 2.75
N MET A 505 -18.93 -5.74 3.57
CA MET A 505 -19.03 -5.84 5.03
C MET A 505 -20.36 -6.47 5.46
N SER A 506 -21.46 -6.10 4.79
CA SER A 506 -22.82 -6.58 5.11
C SER A 506 -22.99 -8.09 4.94
N GLN A 507 -22.12 -8.72 4.15
CA GLN A 507 -22.12 -10.17 3.92
C GLN A 507 -21.12 -10.93 4.80
N ASN A 508 -20.30 -10.23 5.58
CA ASN A 508 -19.15 -10.82 6.27
C ASN A 508 -19.08 -10.43 7.74
N GLN A 509 -20.10 -10.79 8.52
CA GLN A 509 -20.15 -10.55 9.98
C GLN A 509 -19.91 -9.09 10.37
N MET A 510 -20.23 -8.15 9.47
CA MET A 510 -19.98 -6.72 9.68
C MET A 510 -18.49 -6.39 9.87
N VAL A 511 -17.60 -7.16 9.23
CA VAL A 511 -16.15 -6.90 9.20
C VAL A 511 -15.80 -6.28 7.84
N PRO A 512 -15.29 -5.04 7.79
CA PRO A 512 -14.74 -4.48 6.56
C PRO A 512 -13.56 -5.33 6.08
N PRO A 513 -13.51 -5.71 4.78
CA PRO A 513 -12.33 -6.36 4.22
C PRO A 513 -11.07 -5.49 4.34
N MET A 514 -9.89 -6.12 4.35
CA MET A 514 -8.61 -5.41 4.42
C MET A 514 -8.35 -4.54 3.19
N TYR A 515 -8.90 -4.94 2.04
CA TYR A 515 -8.92 -4.17 0.81
C TYR A 515 -10.27 -4.32 0.12
N VAL A 516 -10.75 -3.23 -0.49
CA VAL A 516 -12.06 -3.18 -1.16
C VAL A 516 -11.90 -2.56 -2.56
N PRO A 517 -12.40 -3.21 -3.64
CA PRO A 517 -13.12 -4.49 -3.66
C PRO A 517 -12.29 -5.69 -3.18
N SER A 518 -12.94 -6.60 -2.47
CA SER A 518 -12.32 -7.85 -2.01
C SER A 518 -12.11 -8.79 -3.19
N ILE A 519 -10.92 -9.39 -3.19
CA ILE A 519 -10.50 -10.44 -4.11
C ILE A 519 -10.06 -11.67 -3.30
N PRO A 520 -10.33 -12.89 -3.77
CA PRO A 520 -9.95 -14.11 -3.05
C PRO A 520 -8.43 -14.15 -2.82
N TRP A 521 -8.04 -14.28 -1.55
CA TRP A 521 -6.68 -14.69 -1.21
C TRP A 521 -6.62 -16.22 -1.12
N PHE A 522 -5.44 -16.83 -1.25
CA PHE A 522 -5.31 -18.29 -1.13
C PHE A 522 -5.99 -18.76 0.16
N LEU A 523 -7.10 -19.51 0.00
CA LEU A 523 -8.09 -19.95 1.00
C LEU A 523 -9.24 -18.95 1.25
N ASP A 524 -10.47 -19.40 0.93
CA ASP A 524 -11.76 -18.81 1.32
C ASP A 524 -11.87 -18.65 2.85
N ARG A 525 -11.17 -17.66 3.41
CA ARG A 525 -11.21 -17.34 4.83
C ARG A 525 -12.08 -16.08 5.02
N PRO A 526 -12.91 -16.05 6.08
CA PRO A 526 -13.62 -14.83 6.42
C PRO A 526 -12.62 -13.68 6.63
N PRO A 527 -13.02 -12.42 6.30
CA PRO A 527 -12.14 -11.28 6.50
C PRO A 527 -11.70 -11.21 7.95
N LYS A 528 -10.41 -10.94 8.17
CA LYS A 528 -9.83 -10.82 9.51
C LYS A 528 -10.03 -9.38 10.00
N PRO A 529 -10.74 -9.17 11.12
CA PRO A 529 -10.85 -7.84 11.73
C PRO A 529 -9.45 -7.34 12.12
N ALA A 530 -9.08 -6.15 11.63
CA ALA A 530 -7.83 -5.49 11.97
C ALA A 530 -8.10 -4.02 12.30
N SER A 531 -7.58 -3.54 13.42
CA SER A 531 -7.60 -2.11 13.76
C SER A 531 -6.83 -1.29 12.73
N VAL A 532 -7.07 0.02 12.68
CA VAL A 532 -6.59 0.96 11.66
C VAL A 532 -7.21 0.71 10.28
N TRP A 533 -7.17 -0.53 9.77
CA TRP A 533 -7.77 -0.94 8.50
C TRP A 533 -9.30 -0.95 8.56
N GLY A 534 -9.88 -1.73 9.46
CA GLY A 534 -11.34 -1.78 9.66
C GLY A 534 -11.93 -0.46 10.13
N ASP A 535 -11.13 0.36 10.81
CA ASP A 535 -11.54 1.67 11.35
C ASP A 535 -11.84 2.72 10.27
N VAL A 536 -11.52 2.43 9.00
CA VAL A 536 -11.87 3.29 7.86
C VAL A 536 -13.36 3.61 7.79
N VAL A 537 -14.24 2.68 8.22
CA VAL A 537 -15.70 2.86 8.19
C VAL A 537 -16.24 3.78 9.27
N VAL A 538 -15.39 4.22 10.21
CA VAL A 538 -15.72 5.23 11.22
C VAL A 538 -14.95 6.52 10.94
N GLY A 539 -13.62 6.43 10.81
CA GLY A 539 -12.74 7.59 10.65
C GLY A 539 -13.00 8.34 9.34
N ASN A 540 -13.05 7.62 8.21
CA ASN A 540 -13.18 8.28 6.91
C ASN A 540 -14.55 9.00 6.77
N PRO A 541 -15.72 8.41 7.10
CA PRO A 541 -16.99 9.15 7.12
C PRO A 541 -16.97 10.43 7.95
N TRP A 542 -16.34 10.41 9.12
CA TRP A 542 -16.18 11.61 9.95
C TRP A 542 -15.32 12.69 9.28
N HIS A 543 -14.19 12.31 8.69
CA HIS A 543 -13.29 13.24 8.00
C HIS A 543 -13.91 13.83 6.73
N ILE A 544 -14.67 13.02 5.97
CA ILE A 544 -15.44 13.47 4.82
C ILE A 544 -16.48 14.50 5.27
N TYR A 545 -17.24 14.21 6.34
CA TYR A 545 -18.21 15.16 6.89
C TYR A 545 -17.55 16.46 7.36
N LYS A 546 -16.43 16.38 8.09
CA LYS A 546 -15.67 17.57 8.51
C LYS A 546 -15.20 18.40 7.31
N SER A 547 -14.85 17.78 6.20
CA SER A 547 -14.31 18.46 5.01
C SER A 547 -15.41 19.07 4.12
N PHE A 548 -16.53 18.38 3.94
CA PHE A 548 -17.56 18.71 2.95
C PHE A 548 -18.93 19.07 3.53
N GLY A 549 -19.17 18.84 4.83
CA GLY A 549 -20.38 19.27 5.55
C GLY A 549 -21.65 18.46 5.25
N ASP A 550 -21.55 17.33 4.55
CA ASP A 550 -22.73 16.53 4.15
C ASP A 550 -23.22 15.61 5.28
N LYS A 551 -24.30 16.02 5.96
CA LYS A 551 -24.95 15.20 7.00
C LYS A 551 -25.68 13.97 6.46
N ALA A 552 -26.26 14.03 5.26
CA ALA A 552 -27.03 12.91 4.73
C ALA A 552 -26.10 11.76 4.33
N MET A 553 -24.92 12.08 3.78
CA MET A 553 -23.89 11.06 3.52
C MET A 553 -23.31 10.51 4.84
N LEU A 554 -23.16 11.34 5.88
CA LEU A 554 -22.76 10.85 7.20
C LEU A 554 -23.79 9.88 7.80
N GLU A 555 -25.08 10.17 7.61
CA GLU A 555 -26.19 9.30 8.01
C GLU A 555 -26.21 7.99 7.21
N GLU A 556 -25.95 8.04 5.90
CA GLU A 556 -25.81 6.86 5.03
C GLU A 556 -24.68 5.92 5.51
N HIS A 557 -23.57 6.47 6.02
CA HIS A 557 -22.44 5.68 6.51
C HIS A 557 -22.58 5.22 7.97
N LEU A 558 -23.52 5.79 8.74
CA LEU A 558 -23.68 5.50 10.16
C LEU A 558 -23.85 3.99 10.48
N PRO A 559 -24.63 3.21 9.71
CA PRO A 559 -24.75 1.78 9.96
C PRO A 559 -23.42 1.03 9.85
N GLN A 560 -22.52 1.43 8.95
CA GLN A 560 -21.19 0.82 8.82
C GLN A 560 -20.38 1.08 10.09
N ALA A 561 -20.32 2.35 10.51
CA ALA A 561 -19.60 2.78 11.70
C ALA A 561 -20.09 2.08 12.97
N GLN A 562 -21.42 1.98 13.16
CA GLN A 562 -22.00 1.31 14.33
C GLN A 562 -21.72 -0.20 14.33
N ASN A 563 -21.97 -0.88 13.21
CA ASN A 563 -21.83 -2.34 13.15
C ASN A 563 -20.36 -2.78 13.28
N TRP A 564 -19.40 -1.98 12.84
CA TRP A 564 -17.99 -2.25 13.10
C TRP A 564 -17.68 -2.27 14.61
N ILE A 565 -18.11 -1.24 15.35
CA ILE A 565 -17.87 -1.13 16.79
C ILE A 565 -18.66 -2.18 17.59
N ASP A 566 -19.92 -2.42 17.23
CA ASP A 566 -20.81 -3.29 17.98
C ASP A 566 -20.61 -4.79 17.68
N VAL A 567 -20.21 -5.14 16.45
CA VAL A 567 -20.18 -6.53 15.97
C VAL A 567 -18.83 -6.93 15.38
N GLY A 568 -18.26 -6.11 14.49
CA GLY A 568 -17.09 -6.49 13.69
C GLY A 568 -15.79 -6.64 14.48
N ILE A 569 -15.63 -5.92 15.60
CA ILE A 569 -14.44 -6.00 16.45
C ILE A 569 -14.54 -7.19 17.44
N PRO A 570 -13.63 -8.19 17.38
CA PRO A 570 -13.54 -9.24 18.38
C PRO A 570 -13.00 -8.66 19.68
N ARG A 571 -13.78 -8.77 20.76
CA ARG A 571 -13.44 -8.21 22.08
C ARG A 571 -13.02 -9.28 23.08
N ASN A 572 -12.18 -8.91 24.04
CA ASN A 572 -11.89 -9.70 25.24
C ASN A 572 -12.91 -9.41 26.35
N ASP A 573 -12.74 -10.05 27.51
CA ASP A 573 -13.68 -9.99 28.63
C ASP A 573 -13.90 -8.59 29.21
N VAL A 574 -12.95 -7.67 29.03
CA VAL A 574 -13.04 -6.27 29.48
C VAL A 574 -13.49 -5.32 28.35
N GLY A 575 -13.82 -5.85 27.18
CA GLY A 575 -14.34 -5.09 26.04
C GLY A 575 -13.28 -4.49 25.12
N LEU A 576 -11.98 -4.64 25.42
CA LEU A 576 -10.87 -4.27 24.53
C LEU A 576 -10.67 -5.33 23.44
N TRP A 577 -9.74 -5.17 22.50
CA TRP A 577 -9.52 -6.16 21.43
C TRP A 577 -9.15 -7.56 21.95
N ASN A 578 -9.54 -8.62 21.25
CA ASN A 578 -9.05 -9.95 21.58
C ASN A 578 -7.53 -10.04 21.28
N ARG A 579 -6.74 -10.45 22.28
CA ARG A 579 -5.26 -10.52 22.20
C ARG A 579 -4.74 -11.63 21.27
N SER A 580 -5.61 -12.53 20.82
CA SER A 580 -5.28 -13.55 19.80
C SER A 580 -5.68 -13.14 18.38
N SER A 581 -6.33 -11.97 18.20
CA SER A 581 -6.74 -11.50 16.88
C SER A 581 -5.53 -11.06 16.05
N PHE A 582 -5.60 -11.29 14.73
CA PHE A 582 -4.57 -10.78 13.82
C PHE A 582 -4.60 -9.26 13.77
N GLN A 583 -3.43 -8.64 13.77
CA GLN A 583 -3.27 -7.19 13.64
C GLN A 583 -2.03 -6.88 12.80
N PHE A 584 -2.13 -5.84 11.96
CA PHE A 584 -0.97 -5.24 11.31
C PHE A 584 -0.14 -4.42 12.30
N GLY A 585 -0.80 -3.72 13.24
CA GLY A 585 -0.15 -2.84 14.21
C GLY A 585 0.36 -1.56 13.57
N ASP A 586 1.47 -1.02 14.08
CA ASP A 586 2.13 0.15 13.49
C ASP A 586 3.01 -0.26 12.29
N TRP A 587 2.35 -0.76 11.24
CA TRP A 587 2.97 -1.31 10.03
C TRP A 587 4.05 -0.41 9.46
N LEU A 588 5.19 -0.99 9.06
CA LEU A 588 6.35 -0.27 8.53
C LEU A 588 6.94 0.75 9.50
N ASP A 589 6.91 0.43 10.80
CA ASP A 589 7.87 0.98 11.77
C ASP A 589 9.28 0.86 11.19
N PRO A 590 10.10 1.93 11.19
CA PRO A 590 11.44 1.90 10.60
C PRO A 590 12.41 0.89 11.23
N LEU A 591 12.11 0.33 12.40
CA LEU A 591 12.88 -0.74 13.03
C LEU A 591 12.31 -2.14 12.75
N ALA A 592 11.17 -2.26 12.08
CA ALA A 592 10.63 -3.55 11.66
C ALA A 592 11.53 -4.19 10.58
N PRO A 593 11.82 -5.50 10.65
CA PRO A 593 12.57 -6.19 9.62
C PRO A 593 11.94 -6.05 8.22
N PRO A 594 12.75 -5.98 7.14
CA PRO A 594 12.23 -5.89 5.78
C PRO A 594 11.23 -6.99 5.38
N ASP A 595 11.45 -8.21 5.88
CA ASP A 595 10.67 -9.43 5.63
C ASP A 595 9.46 -9.61 6.57
N ASP A 596 9.43 -8.92 7.72
CA ASP A 596 8.25 -8.83 8.60
C ASP A 596 7.91 -7.37 8.96
N PRO A 597 7.27 -6.62 8.04
CA PRO A 597 6.90 -5.22 8.27
C PRO A 597 5.90 -5.01 9.41
N GLY A 598 5.30 -6.09 9.92
CA GLY A 598 4.36 -6.07 11.03
C GLY A 598 5.04 -6.26 12.40
N ALA A 599 6.31 -6.62 12.46
CA ALA A 599 7.08 -6.70 13.70
C ALA A 599 7.54 -5.32 14.20
N ALA A 600 6.57 -4.42 14.39
CA ALA A 600 6.80 -3.08 14.92
C ALA A 600 7.22 -3.10 16.39
N THR A 601 7.88 -2.02 16.84
CA THR A 601 8.35 -1.88 18.23
C THR A 601 7.21 -1.64 19.24
N THR A 602 6.04 -1.21 18.74
CA THR A 602 4.84 -0.98 19.54
C THR A 602 3.96 -2.22 19.54
N ASP A 603 3.47 -2.64 20.71
CA ASP A 603 2.55 -3.78 20.80
C ASP A 603 1.31 -3.53 19.92
N LYS A 604 1.01 -4.51 19.07
CA LYS A 604 -0.09 -4.43 18.11
C LYS A 604 -1.43 -4.15 18.79
N HIS A 605 -1.68 -4.72 19.97
CA HIS A 605 -2.92 -4.56 20.71
C HIS A 605 -2.99 -3.24 21.48
N LEU A 606 -1.86 -2.61 21.82
CA LEU A 606 -1.86 -1.23 22.29
C LEU A 606 -2.38 -0.30 21.18
N VAL A 607 -1.89 -0.47 19.95
CA VAL A 607 -2.39 0.28 18.78
C VAL A 607 -3.87 -0.02 18.57
N SER A 608 -4.27 -1.29 18.57
CA SER A 608 -5.68 -1.68 18.36
C SER A 608 -6.62 -1.09 19.40
N ASP A 609 -6.26 -1.17 20.68
CA ASP A 609 -7.09 -0.65 21.76
C ASP A 609 -7.17 0.89 21.72
N ALA A 610 -6.07 1.58 21.39
CA ALA A 610 -6.06 3.03 21.21
C ALA A 610 -7.03 3.47 20.10
N TYR A 611 -6.98 2.81 18.94
CA TYR A 611 -7.87 3.10 17.83
C TYR A 611 -9.33 2.73 18.13
N LEU A 612 -9.59 1.60 18.78
CA LEU A 612 -10.95 1.24 19.22
C LEU A 612 -11.57 2.34 20.08
N ILE A 613 -10.81 2.88 21.04
CA ILE A 613 -11.28 3.97 21.90
C ILE A 613 -11.55 5.21 21.06
N LYS A 614 -10.62 5.60 20.19
CA LYS A 614 -10.78 6.77 19.33
C LYS A 614 -11.97 6.65 18.37
N MET A 615 -12.19 5.47 17.78
CA MET A 615 -13.33 5.24 16.89
C MET A 615 -14.66 5.20 17.66
N THR A 616 -14.67 4.69 18.90
CA THR A 616 -15.86 4.75 19.76
C THR A 616 -16.22 6.20 20.13
N GLU A 617 -15.22 7.05 20.41
CA GLU A 617 -15.40 8.49 20.59
C GLU A 617 -15.96 9.14 19.30
N THR A 618 -15.33 8.85 18.17
CA THR A 618 -15.72 9.40 16.88
C THR A 618 -17.15 9.00 16.51
N LEU A 619 -17.55 7.76 16.78
CA LEU A 619 -18.93 7.30 16.59
C LEU A 619 -19.92 8.08 17.47
N SER A 620 -19.58 8.36 18.73
CA SER A 620 -20.38 9.24 19.59
C SER A 620 -20.55 10.64 18.97
N GLN A 621 -19.47 11.20 18.41
CA GLN A 621 -19.49 12.50 17.73
C GLN A 621 -20.33 12.50 16.44
N ILE A 622 -20.22 11.44 15.63
CA ILE A 622 -21.05 11.23 14.43
C ILE A 622 -22.53 11.25 14.82
N ILE A 623 -22.91 10.44 15.81
CA ILE A 623 -24.31 10.31 16.26
C ILE A 623 -24.82 11.62 16.86
N GLY A 624 -23.96 12.36 17.58
CA GLY A 624 -24.27 13.69 18.08
C GLY A 624 -24.49 14.71 16.95
N ALA A 625 -23.67 14.69 15.90
CA ALA A 625 -23.81 15.57 14.73
C ALA A 625 -25.11 15.32 13.94
N LEU A 626 -25.62 14.09 13.99
CA LEU A 626 -26.91 13.66 13.43
C LEU A 626 -28.09 13.91 14.39
N GLY A 627 -27.86 14.48 15.58
CA GLY A 627 -28.91 14.90 16.51
C GLY A 627 -29.45 13.82 17.45
N ASN A 628 -28.83 12.64 17.53
CA ASN A 628 -29.28 11.56 18.41
C ASN A 628 -28.49 11.53 19.73
N SER A 629 -28.75 12.51 20.60
CA SER A 629 -28.02 12.70 21.86
C SER A 629 -28.08 11.49 22.81
N LYS A 630 -29.19 10.74 22.83
CA LYS A 630 -29.34 9.55 23.69
C LYS A 630 -28.39 8.44 23.27
N LEU A 631 -28.32 8.14 21.97
CA LEU A 631 -27.41 7.12 21.45
C LEU A 631 -25.96 7.58 21.52
N ALA A 632 -25.67 8.86 21.28
CA ALA A 632 -24.32 9.42 21.47
C ALA A 632 -23.85 9.21 22.91
N LYS A 633 -24.71 9.45 23.90
CA LYS A 633 -24.38 9.23 25.32
C LYS A 633 -24.05 7.77 25.63
N LYS A 634 -24.69 6.77 24.99
CA LYS A 634 -24.35 5.34 25.13
C LYS A 634 -22.88 5.11 24.75
N TYR A 635 -22.47 5.55 23.56
CA TYR A 635 -21.10 5.37 23.08
C TYR A 635 -20.09 6.23 23.86
N GLN A 636 -20.50 7.41 24.37
CA GLN A 636 -19.66 8.19 25.27
C GLN A 636 -19.34 7.46 26.58
N THR A 637 -20.32 6.74 27.14
CA THR A 637 -20.10 5.88 28.32
C THR A 637 -19.17 4.73 27.97
N GLN A 638 -19.42 4.02 26.87
CA GLN A 638 -18.55 2.94 26.41
C GLN A 638 -17.11 3.41 26.17
N HIS A 639 -16.92 4.56 25.51
CA HIS A 639 -15.62 5.20 25.34
C HIS A 639 -14.91 5.43 26.69
N SER A 640 -15.64 5.97 27.68
CA SER A 640 -15.11 6.24 29.02
C SER A 640 -14.71 4.95 29.75
N ASP A 641 -15.45 3.87 29.54
CA ASP A 641 -15.18 2.56 30.13
C ASP A 641 -13.95 1.91 29.47
N LEU A 642 -13.89 1.90 28.14
CA LEU A 642 -12.74 1.37 27.38
C LEU A 642 -11.46 2.16 27.68
N LYS A 643 -11.53 3.50 27.82
CA LYS A 643 -10.40 4.33 28.23
C LYS A 643 -9.86 3.92 29.60
N ARG A 644 -10.73 3.58 30.57
CA ARG A 644 -10.28 3.06 31.87
C ARG A 644 -9.62 1.68 31.74
N GLN A 645 -10.16 0.80 30.89
CA GLN A 645 -9.54 -0.51 30.65
C GLN A 645 -8.18 -0.39 29.98
N PHE A 646 -8.04 0.50 28.99
CA PHE A 646 -6.75 0.80 28.37
C PHE A 646 -5.72 1.30 29.38
N GLN A 647 -6.11 2.21 30.27
CA GLN A 647 -5.22 2.70 31.33
C GLN A 647 -4.77 1.56 32.24
N SER A 648 -5.66 0.65 32.62
CA SER A 648 -5.32 -0.52 33.44
C SER A 648 -4.39 -1.51 32.72
N SER A 649 -4.58 -1.74 31.41
CA SER A 649 -3.79 -2.70 30.64
C SER A 649 -2.44 -2.15 30.18
N TRP A 650 -2.41 -0.89 29.76
CA TRP A 650 -1.29 -0.29 29.03
C TRP A 650 -0.60 0.84 29.78
N ALA A 651 -1.17 1.34 30.88
CA ALA A 651 -0.55 2.35 31.74
C ALA A 651 -0.80 2.13 33.26
N PRO A 652 -0.66 0.90 33.80
CA PRO A 652 -1.05 0.59 35.18
C PRO A 652 -0.34 1.46 36.23
N ASP A 653 0.95 1.74 36.02
CA ASP A 653 1.77 2.58 36.92
C ASP A 653 1.81 4.06 36.49
N GLY A 654 0.93 4.46 35.58
CA GLY A 654 0.89 5.81 35.01
C GLY A 654 1.96 6.12 33.96
N LYS A 655 2.69 5.09 33.50
CA LYS A 655 3.58 5.13 32.32
C LYS A 655 3.14 4.05 31.33
N LEU A 656 3.31 4.31 30.04
CA LEU A 656 2.98 3.33 29.01
C LEU A 656 3.92 2.12 29.06
N VAL A 657 3.37 0.93 28.81
CA VAL A 657 4.13 -0.34 28.76
C VAL A 657 5.16 -0.34 27.62
N ASN A 658 4.81 0.19 26.44
CA ASN A 658 5.75 0.35 25.33
C ASN A 658 6.32 1.78 25.30
N ARG A 659 7.64 1.91 25.41
CA ARG A 659 8.34 3.20 25.31
C ARG A 659 8.74 3.52 23.86
N THR A 660 7.77 3.79 23.01
CA THR A 660 7.95 4.06 21.56
C THR A 660 7.30 5.37 21.13
N GLN A 661 7.71 5.95 19.99
CA GLN A 661 7.09 7.19 19.48
C GLN A 661 5.59 6.98 19.21
N ALA A 662 5.21 5.86 18.58
CA ALA A 662 3.83 5.57 18.23
C ALA A 662 2.92 5.39 19.46
N ALA A 663 3.35 4.64 20.48
CA ALA A 663 2.56 4.43 21.69
C ALA A 663 2.21 5.76 22.38
N TYR A 664 3.20 6.64 22.52
CA TYR A 664 3.00 7.95 23.14
C TYR A 664 2.22 8.91 22.23
N ALA A 665 2.51 8.94 20.93
CA ALA A 665 1.78 9.79 19.98
C ALA A 665 0.28 9.47 19.97
N LEU A 666 -0.08 8.19 19.86
CA LEU A 666 -1.49 7.74 19.88
C LEU A 666 -2.15 8.04 21.23
N SER A 667 -1.46 7.74 22.34
CA SER A 667 -2.02 7.96 23.68
C SER A 667 -2.24 9.44 24.01
N LEU A 668 -1.42 10.33 23.46
CA LEU A 668 -1.57 11.78 23.61
C LEU A 668 -2.66 12.33 22.66
N ALA A 669 -2.60 12.00 21.37
CA ALA A 669 -3.55 12.46 20.36
C ALA A 669 -4.98 11.99 20.63
N PHE A 670 -5.16 10.79 21.19
CA PHE A 670 -6.48 10.23 21.49
C PHE A 670 -6.91 10.49 22.94
N ASP A 671 -6.17 11.30 23.69
CA ASP A 671 -6.43 11.58 25.10
C ASP A 671 -6.68 10.30 25.92
N LEU A 672 -5.71 9.38 25.97
CA LEU A 672 -5.90 8.08 26.67
C LEU A 672 -5.40 8.08 28.11
N LEU A 673 -4.61 9.09 28.51
CA LEU A 673 -3.97 9.16 29.82
C LEU A 673 -4.91 9.73 30.90
N LYS A 674 -4.69 9.33 32.15
CA LYS A 674 -5.64 9.54 33.26
C LYS A 674 -5.82 11.00 33.65
N ASP A 675 -4.74 11.76 33.73
CA ASP A 675 -4.73 13.13 34.22
C ASP A 675 -3.62 13.98 33.58
N GLY A 676 -3.61 15.28 33.90
CA GLY A 676 -2.64 16.23 33.37
C GLY A 676 -1.18 15.93 33.76
N LYS A 677 -0.93 15.25 34.89
CA LYS A 677 0.44 14.88 35.30
C LYS A 677 0.95 13.74 34.43
N GLN A 678 0.14 12.72 34.18
CA GLN A 678 0.50 11.63 33.26
C GLN A 678 0.69 12.14 31.85
N LYS A 679 -0.19 13.03 31.35
CA LYS A 679 -0.03 13.67 30.04
C LYS A 679 1.28 14.43 29.92
N LYS A 680 1.65 15.21 30.94
CA LYS A 680 2.92 15.93 30.96
C LYS A 680 4.12 14.96 30.97
N ALA A 681 4.08 13.93 31.80
CA ALA A 681 5.15 12.93 31.84
C ALA A 681 5.31 12.17 30.51
N ALA A 682 4.19 11.85 29.84
CA ALA A 682 4.16 11.26 28.51
C ALA A 682 4.73 12.19 27.45
N ALA A 683 4.35 13.48 27.48
CA ALA A 683 4.91 14.53 26.62
C ALA A 683 6.43 14.66 26.79
N ASP A 684 6.91 14.71 28.04
CA ASP A 684 8.34 14.76 28.37
C ASP A 684 9.06 13.51 27.86
N THR A 685 8.45 12.32 27.98
CA THR A 685 9.00 11.05 27.50
C THR A 685 9.05 10.98 25.98
N LEU A 686 7.98 11.40 25.29
CA LEU A 686 7.96 11.44 23.82
C LEU A 686 9.05 12.38 23.29
N ARG A 687 9.20 13.56 23.89
CA ARG A 687 10.28 14.50 23.55
C ARG A 687 11.65 13.87 23.74
N ASP A 688 11.85 13.15 24.84
CA ASP A 688 13.10 12.46 25.17
C ASP A 688 13.42 11.35 24.15
N ILE A 689 12.43 10.52 23.79
CA ILE A 689 12.56 9.49 22.75
C ILE A 689 12.97 10.12 21.41
N ILE A 690 12.25 11.16 20.98
CA ILE A 690 12.52 11.84 19.70
C ILE A 690 13.93 12.45 19.70
N LYS A 691 14.31 13.14 20.78
CA LYS A 691 15.62 13.79 20.89
C LYS A 691 16.76 12.78 20.91
N THR A 692 16.58 11.66 21.62
CA THR A 692 17.57 10.58 21.69
C THR A 692 17.68 9.84 20.35
N ASN A 693 16.62 9.84 19.55
CA ASN A 693 16.60 9.32 18.18
C ASN A 693 17.02 10.37 17.13
N ASP A 694 17.78 11.40 17.52
CA ASP A 694 18.25 12.48 16.65
C ASP A 694 17.15 13.17 15.81
N TYR A 695 15.94 13.27 16.36
CA TYR A 695 14.74 13.79 15.69
C TYR A 695 14.29 13.00 14.46
N LEU A 696 14.74 11.74 14.31
CA LEU A 696 14.27 10.83 13.26
C LEU A 696 12.90 10.26 13.59
N VAL A 697 12.13 9.94 12.55
CA VAL A 697 10.79 9.35 12.70
C VAL A 697 10.93 7.91 13.21
N GLY A 698 10.14 7.53 14.21
CA GLY A 698 10.13 6.19 14.80
C GLY A 698 8.72 5.58 14.79
N THR A 699 7.94 5.88 13.76
CA THR A 699 6.53 5.49 13.63
C THR A 699 6.26 4.86 12.27
N GLY A 700 5.40 3.84 12.26
CA GLY A 700 4.79 3.26 11.06
C GLY A 700 3.48 3.97 10.69
N PHE A 701 2.58 3.27 10.00
CA PHE A 701 1.35 3.86 9.44
C PHE A 701 0.40 4.40 10.51
N ALA A 702 0.27 3.70 11.64
CA ALA A 702 -0.66 4.09 12.70
C ALA A 702 -0.16 5.36 13.41
N GLY A 703 1.12 5.40 13.79
CA GLY A 703 1.70 6.52 14.53
C GLY A 703 1.91 7.78 13.69
N THR A 704 2.34 7.63 12.42
CA THR A 704 2.81 8.77 11.60
C THR A 704 1.74 9.83 11.36
N SER A 705 0.50 9.41 11.08
CA SER A 705 -0.61 10.34 10.82
C SER A 705 -0.97 11.21 12.03
N GLN A 706 -0.68 10.74 13.25
CA GLN A 706 -1.04 11.41 14.51
C GLN A 706 0.13 12.14 15.16
N LEU A 707 1.38 11.80 14.83
CA LEU A 707 2.58 12.30 15.51
C LEU A 707 2.68 13.82 15.56
N GLY A 708 2.46 14.50 14.43
CA GLY A 708 2.51 15.97 14.36
C GLY A 708 1.43 16.64 15.20
N PHE A 709 0.20 16.11 15.16
CA PHE A 709 -0.92 16.61 15.96
C PHE A 709 -0.66 16.40 17.46
N ALA A 710 -0.21 15.20 17.84
CA ALA A 710 0.14 14.89 19.23
C ALA A 710 1.18 15.86 19.81
N LEU A 711 2.23 16.18 19.04
CA LEU A 711 3.28 17.12 19.45
C LEU A 711 2.80 18.57 19.51
N SER A 712 1.98 18.99 18.54
CA SER A 712 1.42 20.34 18.53
C SER A 712 0.46 20.59 19.71
N ASP A 713 -0.38 19.62 20.05
CA ASP A 713 -1.35 19.72 21.16
C ASP A 713 -0.70 19.89 22.53
N ILE A 714 0.57 19.47 22.68
CA ILE A 714 1.37 19.60 23.89
C ILE A 714 2.43 20.73 23.81
N ASN A 715 2.28 21.66 22.85
CA ASN A 715 3.19 22.78 22.62
C ASN A 715 4.64 22.38 22.26
N LEU A 716 4.83 21.24 21.58
CA LEU A 716 6.12 20.78 21.05
C LEU A 716 6.19 20.86 19.51
N THR A 717 5.54 21.86 18.93
CA THR A 717 5.57 22.11 17.48
C THR A 717 6.98 22.36 16.96
N ASP A 718 7.86 22.97 17.75
CA ASP A 718 9.28 23.18 17.40
C ASP A 718 10.04 21.86 17.25
N VAL A 719 9.75 20.87 18.10
CA VAL A 719 10.28 19.51 18.00
C VAL A 719 9.81 18.86 16.71
N PHE A 720 8.51 18.98 16.38
CA PHE A 720 8.00 18.39 15.14
C PHE A 720 8.59 19.06 13.90
N TYR A 721 8.81 20.38 13.89
CA TYR A 721 9.53 21.04 12.81
C TYR A 721 10.94 20.47 12.62
N ARG A 722 11.67 20.14 13.69
CA ARG A 722 13.00 19.50 13.57
C ARG A 722 12.91 18.11 12.93
N MET A 723 11.87 17.34 13.23
CA MET A 723 11.64 16.04 12.59
C MET A 723 11.25 16.19 11.12
N LEU A 724 10.31 17.10 10.83
CA LEU A 724 9.83 17.38 9.48
C LEU A 724 10.94 17.87 8.55
N LEU A 725 11.93 18.58 9.10
CA LEU A 725 13.08 19.13 8.37
C LEU A 725 14.29 18.19 8.33
N GLN A 726 14.19 16.97 8.89
CA GLN A 726 15.31 16.03 8.90
C GLN A 726 15.51 15.41 7.51
N GLU A 727 16.75 15.28 7.07
CA GLU A 727 17.14 14.78 5.73
C GLU A 727 17.77 13.37 5.78
N LYS A 728 18.10 12.87 6.98
CA LYS A 728 18.58 11.50 7.18
C LYS A 728 17.42 10.50 7.27
N VAL A 729 17.66 9.28 6.79
CA VAL A 729 16.71 8.17 6.97
C VAL A 729 16.65 7.75 8.45
N PRO A 730 15.46 7.44 9.01
CA PRO A 730 14.11 7.61 8.45
C PRO A 730 13.55 9.04 8.60
N SER A 731 13.19 9.66 7.47
CA SER A 731 12.46 10.93 7.45
C SER A 731 11.74 11.17 6.11
N TRP A 732 10.85 12.16 6.08
CA TRP A 732 10.17 12.56 4.83
C TRP A 732 11.11 13.23 3.84
N LEU A 733 11.98 14.14 4.29
CA LEU A 733 12.88 14.85 3.37
C LEU A 733 14.06 14.00 2.93
N TYR A 734 14.38 12.91 3.63
CA TYR A 734 15.27 11.88 3.10
C TYR A 734 14.82 11.40 1.72
N GLN A 735 13.54 11.05 1.58
CA GLN A 735 12.97 10.62 0.29
C GLN A 735 13.14 11.71 -0.79
N VAL A 736 13.01 12.99 -0.40
CA VAL A 736 13.17 14.14 -1.31
C VAL A 736 14.62 14.31 -1.75
N VAL A 737 15.58 14.30 -0.82
CA VAL A 737 17.01 14.51 -1.14
C VAL A 737 17.62 13.33 -1.88
N MET A 738 17.04 12.13 -1.72
CA MET A 738 17.34 10.95 -2.54
C MET A 738 16.71 11.00 -3.95
N GLY A 739 16.05 12.10 -4.32
CA GLY A 739 15.48 12.30 -5.65
C GLY A 739 14.05 11.76 -5.82
N GLY A 740 13.38 11.40 -4.73
CA GLY A 740 11.99 10.99 -4.72
C GLY A 740 11.05 12.08 -5.24
N THR A 741 10.10 11.68 -6.07
CA THR A 741 9.08 12.56 -6.68
C THR A 741 7.65 12.20 -6.28
N THR A 742 7.54 11.18 -5.44
CA THR A 742 6.35 10.60 -4.79
C THR A 742 6.79 10.19 -3.39
N THR A 743 5.85 10.00 -2.47
CA THR A 743 6.13 9.40 -1.16
C THR A 743 6.27 7.89 -1.32
N TRP A 744 7.17 7.30 -0.54
CA TRP A 744 7.50 5.88 -0.65
C TRP A 744 6.72 5.05 0.37
N GLU A 745 6.62 3.75 0.11
CA GLU A 745 5.99 2.80 1.03
C GLU A 745 6.78 2.63 2.31
N ARG A 746 8.10 2.46 2.20
CA ARG A 746 9.00 2.39 3.36
C ARG A 746 9.72 3.72 3.54
N TRP A 747 10.12 4.01 4.78
CA TRP A 747 11.02 5.13 5.06
C TRP A 747 12.33 5.04 4.29
N ASP A 748 12.77 3.81 4.03
CA ASP A 748 14.02 3.42 3.42
C ASP A 748 13.84 2.58 2.15
N SER A 749 12.75 2.79 1.37
CA SER A 749 12.52 2.06 0.11
C SER A 749 13.77 2.10 -0.79
N MET A 750 14.48 3.23 -0.78
CA MET A 750 15.89 3.32 -1.20
C MET A 750 16.77 3.55 0.02
N LEU A 751 17.84 2.77 0.12
CA LEU A 751 18.85 2.87 1.16
C LEU A 751 19.84 4.02 0.86
N PRO A 752 20.60 4.51 1.86
CA PRO A 752 21.48 5.68 1.67
C PRO A 752 22.57 5.50 0.59
N ASN A 753 22.93 4.26 0.27
CA ASN A 753 23.88 3.92 -0.79
C ASN A 753 23.26 3.91 -2.21
N GLY A 754 21.94 4.15 -2.33
CA GLY A 754 21.21 4.14 -3.60
C GLY A 754 20.64 2.77 -4.00
N THR A 755 20.91 1.70 -3.25
CA THR A 755 20.29 0.40 -3.51
C THR A 755 18.88 0.36 -2.95
N ILE A 756 18.02 -0.46 -3.53
CA ILE A 756 16.64 -0.61 -3.08
C ILE A 756 16.60 -1.53 -1.86
N ASN A 757 15.63 -1.30 -0.97
CA ASN A 757 15.38 -2.20 0.15
C ASN A 757 15.17 -3.65 -0.36
N LEU A 758 15.75 -4.62 0.36
CA LEU A 758 15.77 -6.03 0.00
C LEU A 758 14.38 -6.69 0.12
N GLY A 759 13.47 -6.12 0.91
CA GLY A 759 12.11 -6.61 1.06
C GLY A 759 11.36 -6.62 -0.28
N GLU A 760 10.66 -7.73 -0.58
CA GLU A 760 9.87 -7.85 -1.80
C GLU A 760 8.74 -6.80 -1.89
N MET A 761 8.19 -6.42 -0.72
CA MET A 761 7.21 -5.35 -0.58
C MET A 761 7.95 -4.00 -0.46
N THR A 762 8.35 -3.45 -1.61
CA THR A 762 8.99 -2.13 -1.71
C THR A 762 8.39 -1.33 -2.87
N SER A 763 7.62 -0.29 -2.57
CA SER A 763 7.04 0.67 -3.52
C SER A 763 7.65 2.07 -3.35
N PHE A 764 7.82 2.79 -4.46
CA PHE A 764 8.23 4.19 -4.49
C PHE A 764 7.05 5.15 -4.72
N ASN A 765 5.82 4.65 -4.71
CA ASN A 765 4.62 5.47 -4.84
C ASN A 765 3.50 4.93 -3.93
N HIS A 766 3.45 5.47 -2.72
CA HIS A 766 2.53 5.07 -1.68
C HIS A 766 2.18 6.29 -0.82
N TYR A 767 0.91 6.61 -0.65
CA TYR A 767 0.50 7.90 -0.06
C TYR A 767 0.47 7.93 1.47
N SER A 768 0.61 6.79 2.16
CA SER A 768 0.36 6.67 3.61
C SER A 768 1.24 7.60 4.45
N PHE A 769 2.54 7.70 4.16
CA PHE A 769 3.45 8.66 4.80
C PHE A 769 3.28 10.11 4.32
N GLY A 770 2.53 10.33 3.24
CA GLY A 770 2.07 11.65 2.81
C GLY A 770 0.99 12.25 3.72
N SER A 771 0.42 11.48 4.67
CA SER A 771 -0.58 11.95 5.64
C SER A 771 -0.14 13.15 6.48
N VAL A 772 1.17 13.36 6.64
CA VAL A 772 1.74 14.53 7.34
C VAL A 772 1.41 15.86 6.64
N ALA A 773 1.08 15.85 5.34
CA ALA A 773 0.70 17.08 4.64
C ALA A 773 -0.57 17.72 5.22
N ASN A 774 -1.48 16.94 5.82
CA ASN A 774 -2.61 17.51 6.57
C ASN A 774 -2.12 18.41 7.72
N TRP A 775 -1.09 18.00 8.47
CA TRP A 775 -0.48 18.85 9.50
C TRP A 775 0.16 20.09 8.88
N MET A 776 0.87 19.95 7.75
CA MET A 776 1.44 21.10 7.04
C MET A 776 0.38 22.13 6.64
N HIS A 777 -0.77 21.69 6.11
CA HIS A 777 -1.85 22.58 5.71
C HIS A 777 -2.50 23.29 6.92
N GLN A 778 -2.69 22.57 8.03
CA GLN A 778 -3.35 23.11 9.22
C GLN A 778 -2.45 23.99 10.08
N PHE A 779 -1.16 23.68 10.21
CA PHE A 779 -0.24 24.37 11.13
C PHE A 779 0.73 25.31 10.40
N ILE A 780 1.30 24.91 9.27
CA ILE A 780 2.13 25.82 8.47
C ILE A 780 1.23 26.74 7.64
N GLY A 781 0.27 26.15 6.92
CA GLY A 781 -0.75 26.90 6.17
C GLY A 781 -1.73 27.61 7.10
N GLY A 782 -1.99 27.07 8.28
CA GLY A 782 -2.91 27.69 9.22
C GLY A 782 -4.38 27.57 8.82
N ILE A 783 -4.80 26.57 8.04
CA ILE A 783 -6.20 26.43 7.60
C ILE A 783 -6.77 25.10 8.10
N ALA A 784 -7.74 25.14 9.03
CA ALA A 784 -8.43 23.97 9.53
C ALA A 784 -9.96 24.18 9.62
N PRO A 785 -10.79 23.13 9.50
CA PRO A 785 -12.24 23.26 9.64
C PRO A 785 -12.64 23.31 11.12
N LEU A 786 -13.10 24.47 11.58
CA LEU A 786 -13.69 24.59 12.93
C LEU A 786 -15.09 23.97 12.94
N GLU A 787 -15.91 24.29 11.94
CA GLU A 787 -17.19 23.63 11.68
C GLU A 787 -17.12 22.75 10.41
N PRO A 788 -17.91 21.66 10.33
CA PRO A 788 -17.99 20.81 9.13
C PRO A 788 -18.24 21.61 7.85
N GLY A 789 -17.55 21.24 6.77
CA GLY A 789 -17.66 21.92 5.47
C GLY A 789 -16.96 23.28 5.40
N TYR A 790 -16.19 23.66 6.43
CA TYR A 790 -15.53 24.97 6.55
C TYR A 790 -16.51 26.15 6.64
N LYS A 791 -17.72 25.94 7.18
CA LYS A 791 -18.68 27.02 7.46
C LYS A 791 -18.08 28.07 8.41
N THR A 792 -17.36 27.59 9.41
CA THR A 792 -16.42 28.37 10.21
C THR A 792 -15.03 27.74 10.09
N VAL A 793 -14.04 28.57 9.81
CA VAL A 793 -12.64 28.17 9.58
C VAL A 793 -11.80 28.56 10.80
N ASP A 794 -10.89 27.70 11.23
CA ASP A 794 -9.83 28.08 12.15
C ASP A 794 -8.61 28.51 11.34
N ILE A 795 -8.15 29.74 11.58
CA ILE A 795 -6.99 30.34 10.94
C ILE A 795 -5.90 30.58 12.00
N ALA A 796 -5.00 29.61 12.15
CA ALA A 796 -4.01 29.59 13.22
C ALA A 796 -2.63 29.09 12.74
N PRO A 797 -1.95 29.83 11.84
CA PRO A 797 -0.60 29.45 11.42
C PRO A 797 0.38 29.51 12.61
N ILE A 798 1.30 28.54 12.68
CA ILE A 798 2.37 28.48 13.68
C ILE A 798 3.73 28.52 12.97
N PRO A 799 4.32 29.71 12.75
CA PRO A 799 5.67 29.84 12.21
C PRO A 799 6.70 29.09 13.06
N GLY A 800 7.64 28.41 12.40
CA GLY A 800 8.71 27.65 13.03
C GLY A 800 9.64 27.05 11.99
N GLY A 801 10.64 26.27 12.43
CA GLY A 801 11.56 25.58 11.52
C GLY A 801 12.33 26.51 10.57
N ASN A 802 12.61 27.75 10.99
CA ASN A 802 13.21 28.81 10.16
C ASN A 802 12.42 29.17 8.90
N LEU A 803 11.12 28.87 8.85
CA LEU A 803 10.27 29.32 7.76
C LEU A 803 10.02 30.83 7.87
N SER A 804 10.33 31.57 6.81
CA SER A 804 10.14 33.03 6.73
C SER A 804 8.81 33.41 6.10
N HIS A 805 8.19 32.52 5.33
CA HIS A 805 6.86 32.72 4.76
C HIS A 805 6.20 31.38 4.41
N ALA A 806 4.87 31.38 4.39
CA ALA A 806 4.09 30.34 3.73
C ALA A 806 2.75 30.89 3.23
N SER A 807 2.21 30.25 2.19
CA SER A 807 0.91 30.51 1.61
C SER A 807 0.16 29.20 1.41
N ALA A 808 -1.11 29.16 1.83
CA ALA A 808 -1.98 28.02 1.60
C ALA A 808 -3.35 28.48 1.08
N THR A 809 -3.94 27.69 0.19
CA THR A 809 -5.27 27.94 -0.37
C THR A 809 -6.07 26.65 -0.33
N TYR A 810 -7.32 26.72 0.13
CA TYR A 810 -8.28 25.64 0.09
C TYR A 810 -9.59 26.11 -0.57
N VAL A 811 -10.00 25.45 -1.64
CA VAL A 811 -11.28 25.70 -2.33
C VAL A 811 -12.36 24.87 -1.65
N SER A 812 -13.00 25.44 -0.64
CA SER A 812 -14.11 24.83 0.08
C SER A 812 -15.40 24.78 -0.75
N GLN A 813 -16.42 24.09 -0.24
CA GLN A 813 -17.77 24.10 -0.82
C GLN A 813 -18.43 25.48 -0.81
N TYR A 814 -17.96 26.42 0.02
CA TYR A 814 -18.42 27.81 0.03
C TYR A 814 -17.62 28.74 -0.89
N GLY A 815 -16.37 28.40 -1.20
CA GLY A 815 -15.46 29.22 -2.00
C GLY A 815 -14.01 29.14 -1.51
N THR A 816 -13.17 30.04 -2.02
CA THR A 816 -11.73 30.04 -1.72
C THR A 816 -11.43 30.59 -0.33
N ILE A 817 -10.75 29.79 0.49
CA ILE A 817 -10.10 30.19 1.74
C ILE A 817 -8.59 30.27 1.45
N SER A 818 -7.93 31.37 1.80
CA SER A 818 -6.47 31.46 1.64
C SER A 818 -5.79 32.19 2.78
N THR A 819 -4.61 31.72 3.15
CA THR A 819 -3.69 32.36 4.08
C THR A 819 -2.37 32.61 3.37
N ASP A 820 -1.72 33.70 3.74
CA ASP A 820 -0.33 33.94 3.35
C ASP A 820 0.31 34.82 4.40
N TRP A 821 1.37 34.30 4.99
CA TRP A 821 2.05 34.94 6.08
C TRP A 821 3.53 35.09 5.81
N THR A 822 4.10 36.12 6.43
CA THR A 822 5.53 36.45 6.36
C THR A 822 6.03 36.82 7.75
N VAL A 823 7.27 36.41 8.04
CA VAL A 823 8.04 36.81 9.23
C VAL A 823 9.24 37.60 8.75
N THR A 824 9.31 38.89 9.10
CA THR A 824 10.44 39.77 8.75
C THR A 824 10.87 40.58 9.96
N ASN A 825 12.15 40.53 10.34
CA ASN A 825 12.69 41.25 11.51
C ASN A 825 11.86 41.04 12.80
N GLY A 826 11.39 39.81 13.04
CA GLY A 826 10.55 39.47 14.20
C GLY A 826 9.09 39.92 14.11
N LYS A 827 8.68 40.57 13.02
CA LYS A 827 7.28 40.98 12.75
C LYS A 827 6.56 39.94 11.94
N PHE A 828 5.34 39.60 12.36
CA PHE A 828 4.48 38.65 11.66
C PHE A 828 3.34 39.38 10.95
N HIS A 829 3.19 39.15 9.64
CA HIS A 829 2.08 39.64 8.84
C HIS A 829 1.31 38.46 8.25
N LEU A 830 -0.02 38.51 8.30
CA LEU A 830 -0.91 37.49 7.75
C LEU A 830 -2.00 38.15 6.90
N LYS A 831 -2.09 37.78 5.62
CA LYS A 831 -3.23 38.05 4.76
C LYS A 831 -4.16 36.83 4.75
N VAL A 832 -5.46 37.08 4.92
CA VAL A 832 -6.50 36.04 4.95
C VAL A 832 -7.59 36.41 3.95
N ARG A 833 -8.05 35.45 3.16
CA ARG A 833 -9.28 35.54 2.36
C ARG A 833 -10.27 34.51 2.86
N ILE A 834 -11.48 34.94 3.20
CA ILE A 834 -12.58 34.09 3.66
C ILE A 834 -13.76 34.23 2.69
N PRO A 835 -14.34 33.13 2.17
CA PRO A 835 -15.38 33.20 1.16
C PRO A 835 -16.72 33.68 1.74
N PRO A 836 -17.60 34.31 0.92
CA PRO A 836 -18.94 34.70 1.34
C PRO A 836 -19.70 33.58 2.04
N ASN A 837 -20.57 33.93 2.99
CA ASN A 837 -21.36 33.00 3.79
C ASN A 837 -20.56 32.14 4.79
N THR A 838 -19.30 32.45 5.05
CA THR A 838 -18.46 31.77 6.06
C THR A 838 -17.84 32.75 7.04
N LYS A 839 -17.28 32.21 8.13
CA LYS A 839 -16.54 32.96 9.16
C LYS A 839 -15.18 32.33 9.39
N ALA A 840 -14.26 33.10 9.96
CA ALA A 840 -13.01 32.59 10.48
C ALA A 840 -12.76 33.03 11.91
N LYS A 841 -12.18 32.12 12.71
CA LYS A 841 -11.54 32.43 13.97
C LYS A 841 -10.04 32.54 13.70
N VAL A 842 -9.47 33.73 13.86
CA VAL A 842 -8.05 33.99 13.58
C VAL A 842 -7.28 34.05 14.89
N THR A 843 -6.25 33.22 15.02
CA THR A 843 -5.32 33.21 16.16
C THR A 843 -3.92 33.60 15.66
N LEU A 844 -3.36 34.70 16.18
CA LEU A 844 -2.03 35.14 15.78
C LEU A 844 -0.93 34.42 16.59
N PRO A 845 0.22 34.09 15.96
CA PRO A 845 1.32 33.41 16.64
C PRO A 845 1.78 34.15 17.90
N GLY A 846 2.12 33.41 18.96
CA GLY A 846 2.62 33.98 20.21
C GLY A 846 1.57 34.67 21.07
N THR A 847 0.29 34.62 20.68
CA THR A 847 -0.84 35.16 21.44
C THR A 847 -1.85 34.06 21.75
N GLN A 848 -2.65 34.22 22.80
CA GLN A 848 -3.87 33.43 23.00
C GLN A 848 -5.13 34.19 22.55
N GLU A 849 -4.96 35.41 22.03
CA GLU A 849 -6.07 36.22 21.57
C GLU A 849 -6.57 35.72 20.22
N THR A 850 -7.89 35.58 20.12
CA THR A 850 -8.55 35.09 18.91
C THR A 850 -9.57 36.11 18.43
N LYS A 851 -9.59 36.40 17.13
CA LYS A 851 -10.54 37.34 16.53
C LYS A 851 -11.45 36.63 15.54
N THR A 852 -12.76 36.74 15.73
CA THR A 852 -13.74 36.25 14.76
C THR A 852 -13.97 37.32 13.69
N VAL A 853 -13.92 36.91 12.42
CA VAL A 853 -14.14 37.76 11.24
C VAL A 853 -15.08 37.06 10.26
N GLY A 854 -15.86 37.84 9.50
CA GLY A 854 -16.66 37.29 8.39
C GLY A 854 -15.85 37.14 7.11
N SER A 855 -16.57 37.04 6.00
CA SER A 855 -16.00 36.95 4.66
C SER A 855 -15.25 38.23 4.24
N GLY A 856 -14.43 38.12 3.19
CA GLY A 856 -13.62 39.23 2.65
C GLY A 856 -12.11 38.98 2.74
N SER A 857 -11.34 40.02 2.40
CA SER A 857 -9.87 40.01 2.47
C SER A 857 -9.40 40.86 3.64
N LEU A 858 -8.59 40.28 4.53
CA LEU A 858 -8.18 40.86 5.81
C LEU A 858 -6.67 40.78 5.96
N LEU A 859 -6.08 41.80 6.60
CA LEU A 859 -4.67 41.85 6.95
C LEU A 859 -4.51 41.96 8.46
N PHE A 860 -3.70 41.08 9.02
CA PHE A 860 -3.33 41.06 10.43
C PHE A 860 -1.83 41.30 10.57
N ARG A 861 -1.45 42.01 11.65
CA ARG A 861 -0.04 42.26 12.00
C ARG A 861 0.15 41.97 13.48
N ASN A 862 1.18 41.21 13.79
CA ASN A 862 1.69 41.05 15.14
C ASN A 862 3.13 41.58 15.14
N ASP A 863 3.25 42.87 15.47
CA ASP A 863 4.54 43.54 15.64
C ASP A 863 4.92 43.44 17.12
N PRO A 864 6.08 42.88 17.49
CA PRO A 864 6.54 42.95 18.88
C PRO A 864 6.54 44.42 19.30
N ALA A 865 6.03 44.69 20.51
CA ALA A 865 6.08 46.03 21.08
C ALA A 865 7.52 46.56 20.96
N ALA A 866 7.67 47.78 20.45
CA ALA A 866 8.96 48.46 20.46
C ALA A 866 9.56 48.32 21.87
N PRO A 867 10.88 48.11 22.02
CA PRO A 867 11.48 48.06 23.36
C PRO A 867 11.09 49.35 24.07
N THR A 868 10.23 49.24 25.08
CA THR A 868 9.92 50.35 25.97
C THR A 868 11.19 50.62 26.74
N ILE A 869 12.02 51.53 26.22
CA ILE A 869 13.05 52.15 27.02
C ILE A 869 12.28 52.94 28.08
N LEU A 870 12.24 52.39 29.29
CA LEU A 870 11.91 53.16 30.49
C LEU A 870 12.99 54.23 30.65
N VAL A 871 12.79 55.38 30.03
CA VAL A 871 13.51 56.60 30.39
C VAL A 871 12.81 57.18 31.61
N ASN A 872 13.47 57.05 32.76
CA ASN A 872 13.10 57.80 33.96
C ASN A 872 13.21 59.30 33.69
N GLY A 873 12.11 60.02 33.94
CA GLY A 873 12.08 61.43 34.37
C GLY A 873 12.52 62.50 33.38
N GLY A 874 11.56 63.28 32.86
CA GLY A 874 11.86 64.56 32.19
C GLY A 874 10.63 65.22 31.58
N HIS A 875 10.24 66.38 32.12
CA HIS A 875 9.05 67.16 31.79
C HIS A 875 8.95 67.79 30.37
N TRP A 876 7.71 68.19 30.03
CA TRP A 876 7.24 69.13 28.97
C TRP A 876 7.32 68.62 27.50
N SER A 877 6.44 68.92 26.54
CA SER A 877 5.12 69.58 26.43
C SER A 877 4.57 69.38 25.00
N ARG A 878 3.25 69.15 24.89
CA ARG A 878 2.29 69.44 23.81
C ARG A 878 2.72 69.80 22.35
N THR A 879 2.07 69.06 21.42
CA THR A 879 1.43 69.43 20.12
C THR A 879 2.23 69.44 18.79
N PRO A 880 1.55 69.28 17.61
CA PRO A 880 1.92 68.32 16.56
C PRO A 880 2.27 69.00 15.20
N CYS A 881 2.71 68.22 14.20
CA CYS A 881 2.20 68.27 12.81
C CYS A 881 3.15 67.67 11.74
N LEU A 882 2.48 67.08 10.75
CA LEU A 882 2.78 66.96 9.31
C LEU A 882 4.01 66.19 8.78
N GLN A 883 3.71 65.05 8.14
CA GLN A 883 3.74 64.86 6.67
C GLN A 883 4.93 65.43 5.87
N ARG A 884 5.78 64.53 5.33
CA ARG A 884 5.93 64.19 3.89
C ARG A 884 7.38 63.83 3.46
N ARG A 885 7.44 62.68 2.78
CA ARG A 885 8.11 62.38 1.48
C ARG A 885 9.65 62.28 1.36
N PHE A 886 10.03 61.06 0.89
CA PHE A 886 10.93 60.69 -0.22
C PHE A 886 12.43 61.02 -0.22
N GLY A 887 13.22 60.02 -0.67
CA GLY A 887 14.61 60.12 -1.14
C GLY A 887 15.51 59.07 -0.48
N LEU A 888 15.55 57.81 -0.92
CA LEU A 888 16.32 57.25 -2.05
C LEU A 888 17.86 57.39 -1.93
N ILE A 889 18.49 56.28 -1.50
CA ILE A 889 19.72 55.60 -1.97
C ILE A 889 21.03 56.43 -2.13
N THR A 890 22.08 56.02 -1.38
CA THR A 890 23.39 55.47 -1.85
C THR A 890 24.58 56.00 -1.03
N VAL A 891 25.34 55.11 -0.34
CA VAL A 891 26.80 55.21 0.00
C VAL A 891 27.26 53.76 0.31
N ILE A 892 27.98 53.00 -0.53
CA ILE A 892 29.43 52.92 -0.85
C ILE A 892 30.41 52.85 0.34
N ARG A 893 31.02 51.65 0.53
CA ARG A 893 32.37 51.32 1.08
C ARG A 893 32.72 51.84 2.51
N HIS A 894 33.61 51.26 3.32
CA HIS A 894 34.85 50.52 3.11
C HIS A 894 35.27 49.86 4.46
N THR A 895 35.90 48.67 4.39
CA THR A 895 37.05 48.14 5.19
C THR A 895 37.14 48.32 6.73
N THR A 896 37.52 47.24 7.42
CA THR A 896 38.86 47.10 8.04
C THR A 896 39.13 45.69 8.57
N ASP A 897 40.38 45.26 8.38
CA ASP A 897 41.02 44.01 8.83
C ASP A 897 41.21 43.93 10.34
N THR A 898 41.46 42.72 10.85
CA THR A 898 42.58 42.47 11.79
C THR A 898 42.90 40.97 11.90
N ASP A 899 44.15 40.63 11.57
CA ASP A 899 44.86 39.36 11.80
C ASP A 899 45.16 39.09 13.29
N ILE A 900 45.23 37.82 13.71
CA ILE A 900 46.20 37.35 14.73
C ILE A 900 46.70 35.91 14.40
N THR A 901 48.02 35.77 14.47
CA THR A 901 48.95 34.66 14.15
C THR A 901 49.12 33.55 15.21
N LEU A 902 49.85 32.49 14.78
CA LEU A 902 50.07 31.13 15.31
C LEU A 902 51.20 30.89 16.36
N HIS A 903 51.08 29.72 17.05
CA HIS A 903 52.08 28.71 17.50
C HIS A 903 52.93 28.91 18.80
N PRO A 904 53.63 27.87 19.38
CA PRO A 904 53.34 26.43 19.66
C PRO A 904 53.94 25.94 21.05
N ILE A 905 54.22 24.62 21.23
CA ILE A 905 55.07 23.87 22.23
C ILE A 905 54.26 22.96 23.20
N ALA A 906 54.60 21.70 23.56
CA ALA A 906 55.51 20.64 23.09
C ALA A 906 55.24 19.28 23.81
N ASN A 907 55.88 18.23 23.27
CA ASN A 907 56.00 16.80 23.59
C ASN A 907 56.23 16.36 25.06
N ASN A 908 55.86 15.09 25.38
CA ASN A 908 56.86 14.02 25.61
C ASN A 908 56.27 12.59 25.77
N ASP A 909 56.96 11.66 25.08
CA ASP A 909 57.35 10.27 25.40
C ASP A 909 56.38 9.22 25.96
N MET A 910 56.33 8.05 25.30
CA MET A 910 56.54 6.74 25.94
C MET A 910 56.99 5.64 24.95
N LEU A 911 57.95 4.82 25.41
CA LEU A 911 58.59 3.66 24.75
C LEU A 911 58.12 2.32 25.36
N SER A 912 57.64 1.39 24.51
CA SER A 912 57.64 -0.11 24.59
C SER A 912 56.92 -0.85 25.75
N PRO A 913 56.64 -2.18 25.71
CA PRO A 913 56.89 -3.18 24.66
C PRO A 913 55.64 -4.02 24.24
N ALA A 914 55.85 -4.85 23.20
CA ALA A 914 54.90 -5.77 22.57
C ALA A 914 54.05 -6.64 23.53
N ARG A 915 52.73 -6.69 23.26
CA ARG A 915 51.83 -7.80 23.61
C ARG A 915 50.92 -8.11 22.42
N ARG A 916 50.68 -9.42 22.27
CA ARG A 916 49.93 -10.18 21.25
C ARG A 916 48.53 -9.60 20.95
N PRO A 917 47.94 -9.91 19.77
CA PRO A 917 46.57 -9.50 19.44
C PRO A 917 45.58 -10.12 20.44
N ASN A 918 44.68 -9.30 21.00
CA ASN A 918 43.42 -9.76 21.62
C ASN A 918 42.49 -10.15 20.45
N ILE A 919 42.17 -11.41 20.18
CA ILE A 919 41.35 -12.36 20.96
C ILE A 919 40.02 -11.70 21.32
N GLU A 920 39.01 -11.97 20.50
CA GLU A 920 37.60 -11.71 20.80
C GLU A 920 37.23 -12.43 22.09
N VAL A 921 37.01 -11.63 23.14
CA VAL A 921 36.38 -12.07 24.37
C VAL A 921 34.89 -12.16 24.09
N PHE A 922 34.33 -13.37 24.17
CA PHE A 922 32.89 -13.62 24.08
C PHE A 922 32.14 -12.81 25.16
N ASP A 923 31.22 -11.94 24.72
CA ASP A 923 30.13 -11.44 25.56
C ASP A 923 28.93 -12.39 25.43
N SER A 924 28.34 -12.73 26.57
CA SER A 924 27.42 -13.84 26.74
C SER A 924 26.04 -13.56 26.14
N GLY A 925 25.63 -14.35 25.14
CA GLY A 925 24.28 -14.26 24.58
C GLY A 925 23.80 -15.39 23.66
N ASP A 926 24.49 -16.53 23.53
CA ASP A 926 24.00 -17.64 22.69
C ASP A 926 23.02 -18.55 23.46
N PHE A 927 21.76 -18.09 23.55
CA PHE A 927 20.61 -18.93 23.91
C PHE A 927 19.99 -19.66 22.70
N THR A 928 20.55 -19.46 21.50
CA THR A 928 20.02 -19.94 20.21
C THR A 928 20.36 -21.41 19.93
N ASN A 929 21.53 -21.92 20.34
CA ASN A 929 21.89 -23.33 20.08
C ASN A 929 21.14 -24.33 20.99
N SER A 930 20.72 -23.91 22.18
CA SER A 930 19.90 -24.73 23.09
C SER A 930 18.48 -24.97 22.57
N ILE A 931 17.88 -23.99 21.89
CA ILE A 931 16.51 -24.08 21.36
C ILE A 931 16.46 -25.01 20.15
N VAL A 932 17.46 -24.98 19.26
CA VAL A 932 17.52 -25.90 18.11
C VAL A 932 17.66 -27.36 18.56
N SER A 933 18.51 -27.64 19.55
CA SER A 933 18.69 -29.00 20.10
C SER A 933 17.43 -29.59 20.76
N SER A 934 16.60 -28.74 21.38
CA SER A 934 15.34 -29.13 22.03
C SER A 934 14.17 -29.23 21.05
N TRP A 935 14.21 -28.42 19.98
CA TRP A 935 13.28 -28.50 18.86
C TRP A 935 13.51 -29.75 18.00
N SER A 936 14.77 -30.15 17.75
CA SER A 936 15.09 -31.43 17.07
C SER A 936 14.72 -32.66 17.92
N PHE A 937 14.89 -32.58 19.25
CA PHE A 937 14.50 -33.65 20.19
C PHE A 937 12.99 -33.94 20.11
N SER A 938 12.15 -32.91 20.10
CA SER A 938 10.69 -33.07 20.08
C SER A 938 10.12 -33.49 18.71
N ARG A 939 10.72 -33.09 17.59
CA ARG A 939 10.17 -33.36 16.25
C ARG A 939 10.58 -34.69 15.62
N GLN A 940 11.85 -35.11 15.70
CA GLN A 940 12.33 -36.27 14.94
C GLN A 940 12.23 -37.61 15.68
N HIS A 941 12.42 -37.65 17.00
CA HIS A 941 12.55 -38.93 17.71
C HIS A 941 11.26 -39.34 18.43
N VAL A 942 10.59 -38.41 19.11
CA VAL A 942 9.32 -38.69 19.82
C VAL A 942 8.23 -39.17 18.86
N SER A 943 8.11 -38.56 17.69
CA SER A 943 7.11 -38.90 16.68
C SER A 943 7.31 -40.29 16.06
N VAL A 944 8.57 -40.68 15.79
CA VAL A 944 8.91 -42.00 15.21
C VAL A 944 8.62 -43.12 16.20
N PHE A 945 9.00 -42.97 17.47
CA PHE A 945 8.77 -44.00 18.48
C PHE A 945 7.29 -44.12 18.89
N LEU A 946 6.58 -42.99 19.01
CA LEU A 946 5.12 -43.02 19.21
C LEU A 946 4.40 -43.65 18.00
N GLY A 947 4.92 -43.45 16.78
CA GLY A 947 4.45 -44.12 15.57
C GLY A 947 4.58 -45.64 15.64
N LEU A 948 5.73 -46.16 16.10
CA LEU A 948 5.94 -47.60 16.25
C LEU A 948 5.07 -48.21 17.36
N ILE A 949 4.94 -47.53 18.50
CA ILE A 949 4.08 -47.96 19.61
C ILE A 949 2.61 -48.00 19.17
N SER A 950 2.13 -46.94 18.52
CA SER A 950 0.74 -46.85 18.04
C SER A 950 0.47 -47.81 16.88
N GLY A 951 1.45 -48.05 16.01
CA GLY A 951 1.35 -49.00 14.89
C GLY A 951 1.13 -50.44 15.34
N GLY A 952 1.80 -50.90 16.40
CA GLY A 952 1.57 -52.22 17.00
C GLY A 952 0.14 -52.36 17.54
N SER A 953 -0.33 -51.36 18.30
CA SER A 953 -1.70 -51.34 18.82
C SER A 953 -2.75 -51.33 17.71
N MET A 954 -2.54 -50.54 16.64
CA MET A 954 -3.43 -50.49 15.49
C MET A 954 -3.45 -51.81 14.70
N SER A 955 -2.30 -52.49 14.60
CA SER A 955 -2.18 -53.78 13.91
C SER A 955 -2.97 -54.89 14.62
N ASP A 956 -2.86 -54.99 15.94
CA ASP A 956 -3.59 -55.98 16.74
C ASP A 956 -5.11 -55.70 16.82
N THR A 957 -5.53 -54.44 16.70
CA THR A 957 -6.95 -54.04 16.88
C THR A 957 -7.72 -53.91 15.56
N VAL A 958 -7.20 -53.20 14.57
CA VAL A 958 -7.92 -52.83 13.33
C VAL A 958 -7.47 -53.70 12.13
N GLY A 959 -6.40 -54.46 12.31
CA GLY A 959 -5.82 -55.33 11.29
C GLY A 959 -4.87 -54.61 10.34
N TRP A 960 -3.76 -55.27 9.99
CA TRP A 960 -2.63 -54.69 9.26
C TRP A 960 -2.96 -54.05 7.90
N ARG A 961 -4.07 -54.44 7.25
CA ARG A 961 -4.49 -53.86 5.96
C ARG A 961 -5.01 -52.43 6.10
N TRP A 962 -5.67 -52.12 7.22
CA TRP A 962 -6.19 -50.78 7.49
C TRP A 962 -5.09 -49.82 7.93
N SER A 963 -4.10 -50.31 8.69
CA SER A 963 -2.95 -49.50 9.07
C SER A 963 -2.17 -49.01 7.85
N GLN A 964 -2.02 -49.83 6.79
CA GLN A 964 -1.35 -49.38 5.56
C GLN A 964 -2.06 -48.21 4.86
N ASN A 965 -3.39 -48.18 4.84
CA ASN A 965 -4.13 -47.09 4.21
C ASN A 965 -4.00 -45.80 5.04
N ILE A 966 -4.07 -45.91 6.36
CA ILE A 966 -3.89 -44.77 7.27
C ILE A 966 -2.48 -44.21 7.13
N VAL A 967 -1.46 -45.07 7.16
CA VAL A 967 -0.06 -44.67 6.96
C VAL A 967 0.12 -44.03 5.59
N ARG A 968 -0.48 -44.56 4.51
CA ARG A 968 -0.42 -43.92 3.18
C ARG A 968 -1.00 -42.51 3.17
N PHE A 969 -2.13 -42.27 3.83
CA PHE A 969 -2.71 -40.93 3.92
C PHE A 969 -1.84 -39.98 4.74
N ILE A 970 -1.30 -40.45 5.86
CA ILE A 970 -0.38 -39.66 6.69
C ILE A 970 0.91 -39.38 5.92
N PHE A 971 1.47 -40.37 5.21
CA PHE A 971 2.68 -40.18 4.42
C PHE A 971 2.45 -39.25 3.23
N ALA A 972 1.28 -39.32 2.57
CA ALA A 972 0.92 -38.37 1.52
C ALA A 972 0.78 -36.96 2.09
N PHE A 973 0.12 -36.81 3.24
CA PHE A 973 -0.02 -35.52 3.93
C PHE A 973 1.34 -34.98 4.39
N VAL A 974 2.18 -35.82 4.99
CA VAL A 974 3.52 -35.44 5.45
C VAL A 974 4.43 -35.17 4.27
N LEU A 975 4.37 -35.90 3.16
CA LEU A 975 5.15 -35.63 1.95
C LEU A 975 4.74 -34.29 1.33
N ILE A 976 3.43 -34.01 1.26
CA ILE A 976 2.91 -32.71 0.84
C ILE A 976 3.37 -31.62 1.81
N ALA A 977 3.31 -31.87 3.13
CA ALA A 977 3.78 -30.92 4.12
C ALA A 977 5.31 -30.70 4.05
N PHE A 978 6.09 -31.76 3.81
CA PHE A 978 7.55 -31.69 3.68
C PHE A 978 7.95 -30.91 2.43
N THR A 979 7.27 -31.15 1.31
CA THR A 979 7.52 -30.43 0.05
C THR A 979 6.99 -28.99 0.07
N SER A 980 5.99 -28.70 0.90
CA SER A 980 5.33 -27.39 0.92
C SER A 980 5.72 -26.49 2.10
N TYR A 981 6.32 -27.02 3.17
CA TYR A 981 6.60 -26.28 4.41
C TYR A 981 8.04 -26.41 4.94
N PHE A 982 8.92 -27.24 4.36
CA PHE A 982 10.36 -27.15 4.68
C PHE A 982 11.02 -26.07 3.81
N GLU A 983 11.11 -24.85 4.37
CA GLU A 983 11.79 -23.69 3.75
C GLU A 983 13.29 -23.93 3.47
N GLU A 984 13.91 -24.94 4.10
CA GLU A 984 15.35 -25.21 4.00
C GLU A 984 15.80 -25.80 2.65
N THR A 985 14.88 -26.17 1.75
CA THR A 985 15.22 -26.56 0.37
C THR A 985 15.07 -25.43 -0.66
N LEU A 986 14.62 -24.24 -0.25
CA LEU A 986 14.33 -23.09 -1.12
C LEU A 986 15.33 -21.92 -0.96
N PHE A 987 16.41 -22.08 -0.20
CA PHE A 987 17.45 -21.04 -0.12
C PHE A 987 18.19 -20.86 -1.45
N PRO A 988 18.29 -19.63 -2.00
CA PRO A 988 19.10 -19.37 -3.19
C PRO A 988 20.60 -19.44 -2.83
N ARG A 989 21.24 -20.58 -3.14
CA ARG A 989 22.66 -20.88 -2.82
C ARG A 989 23.70 -20.06 -3.62
N PHE A 990 23.31 -19.00 -4.32
CA PHE A 990 24.26 -18.10 -5.01
C PHE A 990 24.75 -16.93 -4.15
N LEU A 991 24.25 -16.77 -2.92
CA LEU A 991 24.66 -15.70 -2.00
C LEU A 991 26.02 -15.93 -1.31
N PHE A 992 26.65 -17.10 -1.47
CA PHE A 992 27.95 -17.41 -0.86
C PHE A 992 29.14 -17.40 -1.85
N GLU A 993 28.93 -17.17 -3.14
CA GLU A 993 30.05 -17.02 -4.11
C GLU A 993 30.83 -15.70 -3.92
N GLY A 994 30.36 -14.79 -3.06
CA GLY A 994 30.99 -13.48 -2.79
C GLY A 994 31.75 -13.34 -1.47
N LEU A 995 31.72 -14.33 -0.57
CA LEU A 995 32.37 -14.25 0.75
C LEU A 995 33.47 -15.31 0.89
N GLN A 996 34.42 -15.31 -0.04
CA GLN A 996 35.76 -15.79 0.29
C GLN A 996 36.57 -14.60 0.83
N SER A 997 36.64 -14.49 2.15
CA SER A 997 37.71 -13.71 2.77
C SER A 997 39.04 -14.30 2.27
N PRO A 998 39.99 -13.49 1.79
CA PRO A 998 41.30 -14.02 1.40
C PRO A 998 41.97 -14.67 2.63
N PRO A 999 42.79 -15.72 2.44
CA PRO A 999 43.53 -16.29 3.55
C PRO A 999 44.41 -15.19 4.16
N LEU A 1000 44.40 -15.08 5.49
CA LEU A 1000 45.39 -14.27 6.20
C LEU A 1000 46.78 -14.74 5.75
N PRO A 1001 47.69 -13.83 5.37
CA PRO A 1001 49.00 -14.21 4.90
C PRO A 1001 49.74 -14.97 6.00
N SER A 1002 50.38 -16.06 5.62
CA SER A 1002 51.26 -16.77 6.53
C SER A 1002 52.41 -15.84 6.94
N GLN A 1003 52.87 -15.92 8.18
CA GLN A 1003 53.99 -15.15 8.74
C GLN A 1003 55.34 -15.28 7.98
N LYS A 1004 55.36 -15.95 6.82
CA LYS A 1004 56.52 -16.09 5.95
C LYS A 1004 56.53 -15.16 4.73
N ASP A 1005 55.47 -14.41 4.47
CA ASP A 1005 55.37 -13.55 3.28
C ASP A 1005 55.62 -12.05 3.56
N GLU A 1006 55.81 -11.65 4.82
CA GLU A 1006 56.07 -10.25 5.21
C GLU A 1006 57.52 -9.78 4.95
N GLU A 1007 58.45 -10.66 4.58
CA GLU A 1007 59.87 -10.30 4.44
C GLU A 1007 60.32 -10.03 2.99
N THR A 1008 59.42 -10.05 2.00
CA THR A 1008 59.82 -9.93 0.57
C THR A 1008 59.04 -8.94 -0.30
N ALA A 1009 58.20 -8.07 0.24
CA ALA A 1009 57.40 -7.14 -0.58
C ALA A 1009 57.59 -5.64 -0.29
N GLU A 1010 58.61 -5.24 0.50
CA GLU A 1010 59.17 -3.89 0.42
C GLU A 1010 60.25 -3.85 -0.67
N LYS A 1011 59.82 -3.82 -1.95
CA LYS A 1011 60.51 -3.18 -3.09
C LYS A 1011 59.88 -3.63 -4.43
N SER A 1012 59.66 -2.64 -5.29
CA SER A 1012 59.41 -2.74 -6.74
C SER A 1012 57.96 -2.54 -7.22
N THR A 1013 57.69 -1.27 -7.58
CA THR A 1013 57.22 -0.80 -8.90
C THR A 1013 56.02 -1.42 -9.61
N ALA A 1014 55.03 -0.55 -9.83
CA ALA A 1014 54.43 -0.19 -11.12
C ALA A 1014 53.89 -1.29 -12.06
N GLY A 1015 52.57 -1.26 -12.27
CA GLY A 1015 51.93 -1.55 -13.55
C GLY A 1015 51.65 -3.02 -13.88
N LYS A 1016 50.45 -3.50 -13.56
CA LYS A 1016 49.72 -4.45 -14.41
C LYS A 1016 48.22 -4.45 -14.12
N LYS A 1017 47.46 -4.20 -15.18
CA LYS A 1017 46.00 -4.24 -15.32
C LYS A 1017 45.52 -5.67 -15.04
N LEU A 1018 44.56 -5.87 -14.13
CA LEU A 1018 43.85 -7.15 -14.01
C LEU A 1018 42.63 -7.10 -14.93
N GLU A 1019 42.69 -7.86 -16.04
CA GLU A 1019 41.54 -8.12 -16.90
C GLU A 1019 40.64 -9.19 -16.26
N LEU A 1020 39.40 -8.82 -15.95
CA LEU A 1020 38.33 -9.79 -15.66
C LEU A 1020 37.63 -10.13 -16.98
N ARG A 1021 37.77 -11.38 -17.43
CA ARG A 1021 37.03 -11.90 -18.59
C ARG A 1021 35.56 -12.11 -18.21
N PRO A 1022 34.59 -11.65 -19.02
CA PRO A 1022 33.19 -12.00 -18.82
C PRO A 1022 32.94 -13.43 -19.30
N VAL A 1023 32.40 -14.27 -18.43
CA VAL A 1023 31.83 -15.57 -18.83
C VAL A 1023 30.47 -15.29 -19.46
N LEU A 1024 30.37 -15.52 -20.76
CA LEU A 1024 29.13 -15.47 -21.54
C LEU A 1024 28.14 -16.54 -21.04
N SER A 1025 27.01 -16.10 -20.51
CA SER A 1025 25.85 -16.97 -20.25
C SER A 1025 24.87 -16.84 -21.42
N GLN A 1026 24.94 -17.80 -22.35
CA GLN A 1026 23.86 -18.03 -23.32
C GLN A 1026 22.69 -18.70 -22.60
N ALA A 1027 21.53 -18.05 -22.65
CA ALA A 1027 20.27 -18.65 -22.27
C ALA A 1027 19.89 -19.77 -23.25
N ASN A 1028 19.30 -20.86 -22.75
CA ASN A 1028 18.30 -21.66 -23.47
C ASN A 1028 17.55 -22.60 -22.50
N GLY A 1029 16.22 -22.51 -22.50
CA GLY A 1029 15.33 -23.65 -22.19
C GLY A 1029 14.86 -23.85 -20.74
N ILE A 1030 13.53 -23.94 -20.58
CA ILE A 1030 12.80 -24.29 -19.34
C ILE A 1030 13.03 -25.77 -18.91
N ALA A 1031 13.79 -26.56 -19.67
CA ALA A 1031 14.04 -27.98 -19.38
C ALA A 1031 15.31 -28.27 -18.56
N ASP A 1032 16.16 -27.27 -18.25
CA ASP A 1032 17.45 -27.47 -17.56
C ASP A 1032 17.45 -27.05 -16.06
N TYR A 1033 16.33 -26.59 -15.50
CA TYR A 1033 16.31 -26.04 -14.12
C TYR A 1033 16.17 -27.07 -12.98
N PHE A 1034 16.03 -28.37 -13.28
CA PHE A 1034 16.08 -29.46 -12.28
C PHE A 1034 16.55 -30.76 -12.97
N PRO A 1035 17.56 -31.55 -12.50
CA PRO A 1035 18.60 -31.33 -11.50
C PRO A 1035 20.02 -31.68 -12.06
N LYS A 1036 20.87 -30.69 -12.37
CA LYS A 1036 22.32 -30.92 -12.61
C LYS A 1036 23.24 -30.22 -11.62
N ARG A 1037 22.73 -29.27 -10.83
CA ARG A 1037 23.52 -28.54 -9.81
C ARG A 1037 23.58 -29.25 -8.45
N SER A 1038 22.55 -30.00 -8.05
CA SER A 1038 22.47 -30.61 -6.70
C SER A 1038 23.46 -31.77 -6.48
N TYR A 1039 23.61 -32.70 -7.43
CA TYR A 1039 24.48 -33.87 -7.23
C TYR A 1039 25.97 -33.55 -7.23
N ARG A 1040 26.39 -32.53 -8.00
CA ARG A 1040 27.82 -32.18 -8.12
C ARG A 1040 28.37 -31.54 -6.85
N GLN A 1041 27.54 -30.78 -6.12
CA GLN A 1041 27.89 -30.20 -4.82
C GLN A 1041 28.00 -31.29 -3.73
N ILE A 1042 27.07 -32.25 -3.70
CA ILE A 1042 27.10 -33.38 -2.75
C ILE A 1042 28.38 -34.22 -2.92
N LEU A 1043 28.79 -34.49 -4.17
CA LEU A 1043 30.03 -35.24 -4.44
C LEU A 1043 31.29 -34.47 -4.04
N ASN A 1044 31.28 -33.13 -4.09
CA ASN A 1044 32.40 -32.31 -3.62
C ASN A 1044 32.49 -32.32 -2.08
N LEU A 1045 31.36 -32.42 -1.36
CA LEU A 1045 31.34 -32.50 0.10
C LEU A 1045 32.00 -33.80 0.61
N LEU A 1046 31.92 -34.89 -0.17
CA LEU A 1046 32.65 -36.14 0.12
C LEU A 1046 34.18 -36.03 -0.06
N GLY A 1047 34.67 -34.92 -0.62
CA GLY A 1047 36.10 -34.61 -0.69
C GLY A 1047 36.69 -34.13 0.64
N PHE A 1048 35.86 -33.77 1.63
CA PHE A 1048 36.30 -33.31 2.94
C PHE A 1048 36.29 -34.45 3.97
N PRO A 1049 37.44 -34.83 4.56
CA PRO A 1049 37.53 -35.94 5.51
C PRO A 1049 36.55 -35.83 6.69
N ASN A 1050 36.34 -34.62 7.21
CA ASN A 1050 35.47 -34.39 8.38
C ASN A 1050 33.99 -34.64 8.05
N ILE A 1051 33.56 -34.31 6.83
CA ILE A 1051 32.19 -34.58 6.35
C ILE A 1051 32.02 -36.08 6.12
N VAL A 1052 33.01 -36.76 5.55
CA VAL A 1052 32.98 -38.22 5.36
C VAL A 1052 32.88 -38.96 6.70
N ILE A 1053 33.64 -38.54 7.71
CA ILE A 1053 33.58 -39.12 9.06
C ILE A 1053 32.21 -38.88 9.69
N ALA A 1054 31.67 -37.65 9.61
CA ALA A 1054 30.35 -37.34 10.15
C ALA A 1054 29.24 -38.14 9.46
N ALA A 1055 29.30 -38.24 8.12
CA ALA A 1055 28.38 -39.05 7.33
C ALA A 1055 28.48 -40.54 7.68
N PHE A 1056 29.68 -41.07 7.92
CA PHE A 1056 29.87 -42.46 8.33
C PHE A 1056 29.26 -42.73 9.71
N ILE A 1057 29.49 -41.85 10.69
CA ILE A 1057 28.88 -41.96 12.03
C ILE A 1057 27.36 -41.92 11.92
N TYR A 1058 26.82 -40.99 11.13
CA TYR A 1058 25.38 -40.85 10.93
C TYR A 1058 24.78 -42.09 10.23
N ALA A 1059 25.42 -42.56 9.16
CA ALA A 1059 25.00 -43.75 8.42
C ALA A 1059 25.04 -45.01 9.29
N PHE A 1060 26.08 -45.17 10.11
CA PHE A 1060 26.17 -46.28 11.06
C PHE A 1060 25.04 -46.22 12.09
N GLY A 1061 24.79 -45.04 12.68
CA GLY A 1061 23.69 -44.83 13.62
C GLY A 1061 22.32 -45.13 13.01
N ALA A 1062 22.04 -44.61 11.82
CA ALA A 1062 20.78 -44.85 11.12
C ALA A 1062 20.57 -46.32 10.73
N THR A 1063 21.62 -46.96 10.20
CA THR A 1063 21.57 -48.38 9.80
C THR A 1063 21.32 -49.28 11.00
N ALA A 1064 21.98 -49.00 12.12
CA ALA A 1064 21.75 -49.76 13.34
C ALA A 1064 20.34 -49.63 13.88
N GLY A 1065 19.76 -48.42 13.85
CA GLY A 1065 18.36 -48.19 14.18
C GLY A 1065 17.44 -49.03 13.30
N ILE A 1066 17.61 -48.98 11.98
CA ILE A 1066 16.81 -49.74 11.01
C ILE A 1066 16.90 -51.24 11.25
N VAL A 1067 18.11 -51.77 11.43
CA VAL A 1067 18.31 -53.20 11.68
C VAL A 1067 17.59 -53.60 12.96
N SER A 1068 17.78 -52.86 14.06
CA SER A 1068 17.11 -53.16 15.34
C SER A 1068 15.59 -53.09 15.25
N PHE A 1069 15.03 -52.14 14.49
CA PHE A 1069 13.58 -51.99 14.31
C PHE A 1069 12.96 -53.13 13.51
N ASN A 1070 13.70 -53.66 12.53
CA ASN A 1070 13.21 -54.77 11.71
C ASN A 1070 13.35 -56.11 12.42
N THR A 1071 14.46 -56.36 13.13
CA THR A 1071 14.72 -57.67 13.73
C THR A 1071 14.01 -57.88 15.07
N ILE A 1072 13.75 -56.82 15.83
CA ILE A 1072 13.12 -56.96 17.16
C ILE A 1072 11.73 -57.58 17.09
N SER A 1073 10.96 -57.28 16.04
CA SER A 1073 9.62 -57.84 15.91
C SER A 1073 9.69 -59.34 15.73
N GLU A 1074 10.58 -59.82 14.86
CA GLU A 1074 10.78 -61.25 14.66
C GLU A 1074 11.28 -61.94 15.93
N ILE A 1075 12.27 -61.34 16.61
CA ILE A 1075 12.86 -61.93 17.81
C ILE A 1075 11.85 -62.03 18.96
N LEU A 1076 11.09 -60.97 19.22
CA LEU A 1076 10.16 -60.97 20.35
C LEU A 1076 8.87 -61.73 20.08
N THR A 1077 8.47 -61.93 18.82
CA THR A 1077 7.28 -62.74 18.50
C THR A 1077 7.54 -64.24 18.55
N GLU A 1078 8.80 -64.67 18.41
CA GLU A 1078 9.18 -66.08 18.48
C GLU A 1078 9.43 -66.56 19.93
N PRO A 1079 9.43 -67.89 20.18
CA PRO A 1079 9.85 -68.44 21.46
C PRO A 1079 11.27 -68.02 21.85
N PRO A 1080 11.56 -67.75 23.14
CA PRO A 1080 10.68 -67.96 24.30
C PRO A 1080 9.76 -66.78 24.62
N TYR A 1081 9.87 -65.65 23.91
CA TYR A 1081 9.19 -64.41 24.30
C TYR A 1081 7.71 -64.42 23.93
N ASN A 1082 7.36 -64.86 22.72
CA ASN A 1082 5.97 -64.97 22.24
C ASN A 1082 5.13 -63.69 22.44
N PHE A 1083 5.74 -62.51 22.26
CA PHE A 1083 5.05 -61.22 22.43
C PHE A 1083 4.04 -60.99 21.30
N SER A 1084 2.89 -60.41 21.64
CA SER A 1084 1.98 -59.84 20.65
C SER A 1084 2.63 -58.66 19.92
N THR A 1085 2.06 -58.21 18.80
CA THR A 1085 2.62 -57.06 18.07
C THR A 1085 2.53 -55.77 18.90
N THR A 1086 1.50 -55.64 19.75
CA THR A 1086 1.39 -54.57 20.74
C THR A 1086 2.50 -54.65 21.79
N ASN A 1087 2.74 -55.83 22.38
CA ASN A 1087 3.78 -55.99 23.41
C ASN A 1087 5.18 -55.74 22.83
N THR A 1088 5.42 -56.17 21.60
CA THR A 1088 6.63 -55.86 20.84
C THR A 1088 6.77 -54.35 20.62
N GLY A 1089 5.69 -53.67 20.20
CA GLY A 1089 5.66 -52.22 20.02
C GLY A 1089 6.00 -51.46 21.31
N LEU A 1090 5.54 -51.94 22.47
CA LEU A 1090 5.84 -51.33 23.78
C LEU A 1090 7.34 -51.42 24.16
N VAL A 1091 8.10 -52.37 23.63
CA VAL A 1091 9.55 -52.46 23.89
C VAL A 1091 10.30 -51.25 23.32
N PHE A 1092 9.77 -50.58 22.29
CA PHE A 1092 10.32 -49.32 21.78
C PHE A 1092 10.18 -48.14 22.75
N PHE A 1093 9.46 -48.28 23.86
CA PHE A 1093 9.54 -47.29 24.93
C PHE A 1093 10.97 -47.20 25.50
N ALA A 1094 11.72 -48.31 25.49
CA ALA A 1094 13.13 -48.29 25.89
C ALA A 1094 14.00 -47.43 24.95
N ALA A 1095 13.65 -47.33 23.66
CA ALA A 1095 14.30 -46.43 22.71
C ALA A 1095 14.06 -44.95 23.07
N LEU A 1096 12.83 -44.60 23.44
CA LEU A 1096 12.48 -43.24 23.91
C LEU A 1096 13.23 -42.89 25.21
N VAL A 1097 13.31 -43.83 26.16
CA VAL A 1097 14.10 -43.66 27.38
C VAL A 1097 15.59 -43.49 27.05
N GLY A 1098 16.10 -44.29 26.11
CA GLY A 1098 17.48 -44.22 25.63
C GLY A 1098 17.84 -42.92 24.90
N ASP A 1099 16.90 -42.28 24.20
CA ASP A 1099 17.13 -41.00 23.53
C ASP A 1099 17.46 -39.87 24.53
N THR A 1100 16.96 -39.96 25.76
CA THR A 1100 17.15 -38.93 26.79
C THR A 1100 18.63 -38.77 27.21
N PRO A 1101 19.37 -39.85 27.58
CA PRO A 1101 20.83 -39.77 27.75
C PRO A 1101 21.58 -39.28 26.51
N GLY A 1102 21.16 -39.70 25.31
CA GLY A 1102 21.78 -39.27 24.05
C GLY A 1102 21.65 -37.75 23.80
N TRP A 1103 20.48 -37.18 24.09
CA TRP A 1103 20.28 -35.73 24.09
C TRP A 1103 21.13 -35.03 25.15
N GLY A 1104 21.20 -35.58 26.37
CA GLY A 1104 22.05 -35.04 27.44
C GLY A 1104 23.52 -34.96 27.04
N ILE A 1105 24.05 -35.97 26.34
CA ILE A 1105 25.42 -35.97 25.81
C ILE A 1105 25.65 -34.80 24.83
N SER A 1106 24.67 -34.47 23.98
CA SER A 1106 24.77 -33.36 23.04
C SER A 1106 24.86 -32.01 23.77
N VAL A 1107 24.03 -31.79 24.79
CA VAL A 1107 24.05 -30.55 25.59
C VAL A 1107 25.37 -30.43 26.38
N LEU A 1108 25.84 -31.53 26.94
CA LEU A 1108 27.13 -31.58 27.62
C LEU A 1108 28.30 -31.31 26.68
N SER A 1109 28.19 -31.67 25.40
CA SER A 1109 29.22 -31.40 24.38
C SER A 1109 29.48 -29.92 24.19
N ASP A 1110 28.44 -29.09 24.11
CA ASP A 1110 28.62 -27.64 24.00
C ASP A 1110 29.27 -27.05 25.27
N GLN A 1111 28.89 -27.55 26.44
CA GLN A 1111 29.49 -27.12 27.71
C GLN A 1111 30.97 -27.52 27.82
N VAL A 1112 31.33 -28.72 27.37
CA VAL A 1112 32.72 -29.21 27.35
C VAL A 1112 33.56 -28.39 26.38
N VAL A 1113 33.04 -28.07 25.20
CA VAL A 1113 33.74 -27.20 24.22
C VAL A 1113 33.98 -25.81 24.82
N ILE A 1114 32.98 -25.20 25.45
CA ILE A 1114 33.13 -23.89 26.11
C ILE A 1114 34.14 -23.96 27.27
N ALA A 1115 34.09 -25.02 28.09
CA ALA A 1115 35.00 -25.19 29.21
C ALA A 1115 36.45 -25.42 28.76
N LEU A 1116 36.66 -26.23 27.72
CA LEU A 1116 37.97 -26.47 27.12
C LEU A 1116 38.49 -25.22 26.40
N ALA A 1117 37.64 -24.48 25.69
CA ALA A 1117 38.01 -23.21 25.08
C ALA A 1117 38.44 -22.17 26.13
N ARG A 1118 37.71 -22.07 27.25
CA ARG A 1118 38.09 -21.20 28.39
C ARG A 1118 39.44 -21.61 29.00
N ARG A 1119 39.71 -22.92 29.11
CA ARG A 1119 41.01 -23.45 29.55
C ARG A 1119 42.12 -23.23 28.51
N ASN A 1120 41.77 -23.17 27.23
CA ASN A 1120 42.68 -22.92 26.11
C ASN A 1120 42.83 -21.43 25.78
N GLY A 1121 42.74 -20.56 26.79
CA GLY A 1121 42.92 -19.11 26.62
C GLY A 1121 41.84 -18.41 25.79
N GLY A 1122 40.64 -18.98 25.70
CA GLY A 1122 39.51 -18.47 24.91
C GLY A 1122 39.44 -19.03 23.49
N ILE A 1123 40.39 -19.87 23.08
CA ILE A 1123 40.45 -20.42 21.72
C ILE A 1123 39.65 -21.73 21.64
N LYS A 1124 38.55 -21.72 20.90
CA LYS A 1124 37.75 -22.91 20.58
C LYS A 1124 38.42 -23.70 19.45
N GLU A 1125 38.92 -24.89 19.74
CA GLU A 1125 39.32 -25.86 18.72
C GLU A 1125 38.15 -26.81 18.44
N LEU A 1126 37.99 -27.18 17.17
CA LEU A 1126 36.83 -27.95 16.68
C LEU A 1126 36.82 -29.36 17.25
N GLU A 1127 38.01 -29.93 17.41
CA GLU A 1127 38.30 -31.27 17.91
C GLU A 1127 37.89 -31.44 19.38
N MET A 1128 37.76 -30.35 20.14
CA MET A 1128 37.29 -30.37 21.54
C MET A 1128 35.91 -31.02 21.67
N ARG A 1129 35.11 -31.00 20.60
CA ARG A 1129 33.77 -31.61 20.57
C ARG A 1129 33.83 -33.14 20.52
N LEU A 1130 34.86 -33.70 19.87
CA LEU A 1130 34.98 -35.13 19.61
C LEU A 1130 35.20 -35.96 20.88
N TYR A 1131 35.66 -35.35 21.98
CA TYR A 1131 35.76 -36.03 23.28
C TYR A 1131 34.43 -36.61 23.75
N MET A 1132 33.30 -36.00 23.37
CA MET A 1132 31.98 -36.50 23.75
C MET A 1132 31.52 -37.71 22.93
N LEU A 1133 32.28 -38.16 21.91
CA LEU A 1133 32.02 -39.46 21.27
C LEU A 1133 32.40 -40.64 22.17
N ILE A 1134 33.29 -40.45 23.16
CA ILE A 1134 33.72 -41.51 24.09
C ILE A 1134 32.53 -42.16 24.82
N PRO A 1135 31.64 -41.42 25.52
CA PRO A 1135 30.46 -42.02 26.14
C PRO A 1135 29.52 -42.65 25.11
N CYS A 1136 29.40 -42.09 23.91
CA CYS A 1136 28.61 -42.70 22.85
C CYS A 1136 29.15 -44.09 22.48
N PHE A 1137 30.46 -44.26 22.31
CA PHE A 1137 31.06 -45.57 22.02
C PHE A 1137 30.80 -46.60 23.13
N VAL A 1138 30.79 -46.18 24.39
CA VAL A 1138 30.43 -47.06 25.52
C VAL A 1138 28.97 -47.50 25.40
N PHE A 1139 28.05 -46.56 25.13
CA PHE A 1139 26.63 -46.90 24.90
C PHE A 1139 26.44 -47.82 23.69
N ALA A 1140 27.21 -47.63 22.62
CA ALA A 1140 27.20 -48.52 21.46
C ALA A 1140 27.63 -49.93 21.85
N ALA A 1141 28.79 -50.07 22.50
CA ALA A 1141 29.34 -51.37 22.90
C ALA A 1141 28.39 -52.13 23.82
N VAL A 1142 27.86 -51.46 24.84
CA VAL A 1142 26.87 -52.05 25.76
C VAL A 1142 25.59 -52.41 25.02
N GLY A 1143 25.08 -51.49 24.20
CA GLY A 1143 23.83 -51.67 23.48
C GLY A 1143 23.83 -52.85 22.53
N TYR A 1144 24.79 -52.89 21.61
CA TYR A 1144 24.90 -53.99 20.65
C TYR A 1144 25.22 -55.33 21.31
N MET A 1145 26.06 -55.33 22.36
CA MET A 1145 26.37 -56.56 23.09
C MET A 1145 25.14 -57.10 23.81
N LEU A 1146 24.42 -56.26 24.56
CA LEU A 1146 23.22 -56.71 25.28
C LEU A 1146 22.08 -57.10 24.35
N TYR A 1147 21.92 -56.39 23.23
CA TYR A 1147 20.95 -56.76 22.20
C TYR A 1147 21.33 -58.10 21.57
N GLY A 1148 22.53 -58.24 20.99
CA GLY A 1148 22.96 -59.46 20.32
C GLY A 1148 23.04 -60.66 21.26
N TRP A 1149 23.74 -60.54 22.39
CA TRP A 1149 23.87 -61.62 23.37
C TRP A 1149 22.52 -61.99 23.97
N GLY A 1150 21.71 -61.01 24.37
CA GLY A 1150 20.40 -61.24 24.95
C GLY A 1150 19.47 -62.01 24.01
N THR A 1151 19.53 -61.70 22.71
CA THR A 1151 18.77 -62.42 21.67
C THR A 1151 19.30 -63.84 21.44
N GLN A 1152 20.62 -64.03 21.39
CA GLN A 1152 21.23 -65.33 21.11
C GLN A 1152 21.07 -66.33 22.26
N THR A 1153 21.15 -65.88 23.51
CA THR A 1153 20.99 -66.75 24.68
C THR A 1153 19.55 -66.83 25.18
N GLU A 1154 18.61 -66.26 24.44
CA GLU A 1154 17.20 -66.21 24.82
C GLU A 1154 16.99 -65.61 26.24
N ALA A 1155 17.80 -64.62 26.60
CA ALA A 1155 17.79 -64.00 27.93
C ALA A 1155 16.51 -63.19 28.16
N HIS A 1156 16.13 -62.88 29.41
CA HIS A 1156 14.91 -62.12 29.69
C HIS A 1156 14.80 -60.85 28.82
N TRP A 1157 13.62 -60.60 28.23
CA TRP A 1157 13.36 -59.56 27.22
C TRP A 1157 13.83 -58.15 27.65
N ILE A 1158 13.87 -57.88 28.95
CA ILE A 1158 14.38 -56.61 29.49
C ILE A 1158 15.85 -56.36 29.14
N THR A 1159 16.65 -57.41 28.98
CA THR A 1159 18.05 -57.32 28.54
C THR A 1159 18.12 -56.75 27.14
N ILE A 1160 17.24 -57.22 26.26
CA ILE A 1160 17.10 -56.74 24.88
C ILE A 1160 16.60 -55.28 24.90
N ALA A 1161 15.61 -54.96 25.73
CA ALA A 1161 15.09 -53.61 25.89
C ALA A 1161 16.15 -52.61 26.37
N ILE A 1162 16.97 -52.96 27.38
CA ILE A 1162 18.09 -52.14 27.86
C ILE A 1162 19.15 -51.99 26.76
N GLY A 1163 19.44 -53.07 26.02
CA GLY A 1163 20.32 -53.02 24.85
C GLY A 1163 19.86 -51.99 23.81
N ILE A 1164 18.57 -52.00 23.47
CA ILE A 1164 17.97 -51.02 22.55
C ILE A 1164 18.10 -49.60 23.10
N GLY A 1165 17.77 -49.39 24.37
CA GLY A 1165 17.91 -48.07 25.00
C GLY A 1165 19.33 -47.52 24.87
N ALA A 1166 20.34 -48.34 25.17
CA ALA A 1166 21.74 -47.94 25.03
C ALA A 1166 22.16 -47.72 23.55
N MET A 1167 21.69 -48.55 22.62
CA MET A 1167 21.93 -48.34 21.18
C MET A 1167 21.38 -46.98 20.71
N ILE A 1168 20.18 -46.61 21.15
CA ILE A 1168 19.54 -45.35 20.79
C ILE A 1168 20.22 -44.17 21.49
N SER A 1169 20.68 -44.31 22.74
CA SER A 1169 21.53 -43.29 23.39
C SER A 1169 22.78 -42.99 22.58
N HIS A 1170 23.47 -44.03 22.10
CA HIS A 1170 24.61 -43.88 21.22
C HIS A 1170 24.22 -43.18 19.91
N GLN A 1171 23.17 -43.65 19.22
CA GLN A 1171 22.74 -43.11 17.93
C GLN A 1171 22.40 -41.63 18.05
N ALA A 1172 21.57 -41.25 19.02
CA ALA A 1172 21.15 -39.87 19.21
C ALA A 1172 22.32 -38.95 19.60
N GLY A 1173 23.22 -39.40 20.47
CA GLY A 1173 24.38 -38.62 20.89
C GLY A 1173 25.43 -38.47 19.80
N ALA A 1174 25.84 -39.58 19.18
CA ALA A 1174 26.92 -39.62 18.19
C ALA A 1174 26.55 -38.87 16.91
N CYS A 1175 25.33 -39.04 16.39
CA CYS A 1175 24.87 -38.33 15.20
C CYS A 1175 24.86 -36.81 15.43
N LYS A 1176 24.38 -36.34 16.59
CA LYS A 1176 24.36 -34.91 16.93
C LYS A 1176 25.76 -34.33 17.06
N ILE A 1177 26.68 -35.04 17.71
CA ILE A 1177 28.08 -34.62 17.81
C ILE A 1177 28.74 -34.56 16.44
N ALA A 1178 28.50 -35.56 15.59
CA ALA A 1178 29.04 -35.62 14.24
C ALA A 1178 28.55 -34.46 13.36
N THR A 1179 27.24 -34.18 13.37
CA THR A 1179 26.65 -33.05 12.64
C THR A 1179 27.19 -31.71 13.16
N ALA A 1180 27.21 -31.51 14.48
CA ALA A 1180 27.73 -30.28 15.07
C ALA A 1180 29.22 -30.09 14.80
N TYR A 1181 30.02 -31.16 14.81
CA TYR A 1181 31.44 -31.12 14.44
C TYR A 1181 31.63 -30.74 12.97
N ALA A 1182 30.85 -31.31 12.05
CA ALA A 1182 30.91 -30.96 10.63
C ALA A 1182 30.50 -29.49 10.40
N MET A 1183 29.47 -28.99 11.08
CA MET A 1183 29.05 -27.60 11.01
C MET A 1183 30.13 -26.65 11.57
N ASP A 1184 30.70 -26.98 12.73
CA ASP A 1184 31.78 -26.20 13.34
C ASP A 1184 33.01 -26.14 12.41
N CYS A 1185 33.33 -27.22 11.67
CA CYS A 1185 34.44 -27.24 10.71
C CYS A 1185 34.26 -26.30 9.52
N PHE A 1186 33.02 -25.92 9.20
CA PHE A 1186 32.71 -25.17 7.98
C PHE A 1186 31.64 -24.08 8.23
N PRO A 1187 31.98 -23.01 8.97
CA PRO A 1187 31.01 -22.00 9.40
C PRO A 1187 30.28 -21.30 8.23
N GLY A 1188 30.91 -21.18 7.06
CA GLY A 1188 30.35 -20.54 5.85
C GLY A 1188 29.47 -21.42 4.95
N ILE A 1189 29.40 -22.73 5.19
CA ILE A 1189 28.50 -23.67 4.45
C ILE A 1189 27.61 -24.47 5.41
N SER A 1190 27.53 -24.06 6.67
CA SER A 1190 26.82 -24.74 7.76
C SER A 1190 25.34 -25.01 7.44
N GLY A 1191 24.66 -24.11 6.71
CA GLY A 1191 23.29 -24.29 6.25
C GLY A 1191 23.13 -25.35 5.13
N GLU A 1192 24.15 -25.57 4.31
CA GLU A 1192 24.14 -26.65 3.30
C GLU A 1192 24.38 -28.03 3.92
N LEU A 1193 25.15 -28.11 5.02
CA LEU A 1193 25.42 -29.33 5.77
C LEU A 1193 24.27 -29.78 6.67
N ALA A 1194 23.41 -28.85 7.11
CA ALA A 1194 22.22 -29.17 7.90
C ALA A 1194 21.02 -29.63 7.03
N SER A 1195 21.04 -29.31 5.73
CA SER A 1195 19.93 -29.58 4.79
C SER A 1195 20.15 -30.79 3.87
N GLY A 1196 21.36 -31.36 3.82
CA GLY A 1196 21.70 -32.60 3.11
C GLY A 1196 21.93 -33.75 4.07
#